data_AF-A0A3N0XY12-F1
#
_entry.id   AF-A0A3N0XY12-F1
#
_cell.length_a   1.000
_cell.length_b   1.000
_cell.length_c   1.000
_cell.angle_alpha   90.00
_cell.angle_beta   90.00
_cell.angle_gamma   90.00
#
_symmetry.space_group_name_H-M   'P 1'
#
loop_
_entity.id
_entity.type
_entity.pdbx_description
1 polymer ?
#
loop_
_entity_poly.entity_id
_entity_poly.type
_entity_poly.pdbx_seq_one_letter_code
_entity_poly.pdbx_strand_id
1 'polypeptide(L)'
;MENHREFGRAVPVQVTVLCGNHLRGSRTDSCLSFVRVEFNGSLLGDSQKLDIAVDKDVVYNFTCSFECSEVAHTLDDVAHKPVILTVLEILPKEKKQKEEKTTVLGQAVVDLLPLLRGQCSFSSTVLLHAVPGSRADIAAHEDGIKSTLDVTVSVPEPLLSDSQRSDSNVLMVTVETVYSVPEVWNPASTPPSSYVAALQMPVSATREQVLLFSNGVLKMGGEQEPLPRPKKWPLGPLLTPGAEVIQGLYIDAEPTDMDHGDLTDIEDNDFRANAECNENRVSWDTARRCFIDAGGVACLSRRIAECRLWPVEIMKANQTVPTKGGRSARDKLGEDEPQISFHGVVYMDLVPLLYPGVRRIHGVYRIYPFYESDLLNKTQRTYSILKELSRAPPTLGRTRANSSVDSLRAFQSKTFENLRGNKDVPKKPDSQGKPAQSDSVTGLEPQVNTEGQMYADSRSYIIIEIAVEKPLAPKRPPEELAKRVMELVPPRPPLPRRPAGAERAVQEYQSQIASVAAQVLDQYQQLFGTAFVPGGKPLDPVLQEQRKTQLLGELNCSGKYFAFKEQMKYSVVRIVREKMLRTEAFSDPEQLQAFLSQLYVFLVDEMHVSLNKSLSVDSQDTHHEPLLSCAQLKHFAKEAQLNKDYQLAAQYYQECLVRDRSDPSHWFDYGAFHMLTDDLLKAEECFQQALSIEQIHIPSLLMCGVLSDMNGRYEDAETFFERATGVEPNNVVAWTLFGVFCQAQDKVFQEEMAFREANKHFISIMQDGQSSRPKVTSETLSQEKNQKNETSEIPAGKTEKTGGDTDEGAVHEEVIPQNREESKQEIQHQLSPSSVQTTIFMETVWFLLHNYALQMAQRTLALELLSPDRGAISSYHLALAQLQLLRGEHDSAEASLKEALADNFQNPDIWALWGHLHHTRGDYAQAQSCYERTLDSVLDTSDTHSIFLRLGSIYLQEGEIEKAKAVFLRACKHSPSCLTWLRLGIAYYRLEELSEAEEALTEANALNNRNPEVWGYLSLVCLRTGRKLEAEQSYKYAMKMNLQKESLLQEIHDLQSRFGFGNPSF
;
A
#
# COMPACT_ATOMS: atom_id res chain seq x y z
N MET A 1 -43.71 -25.99 -6.41
CA MET A 1 -43.32 -27.06 -7.35
C MET A 1 -43.65 -26.58 -8.75
N GLU A 2 -42.67 -26.04 -9.45
CA GLU A 2 -42.68 -25.75 -10.90
C GLU A 2 -41.28 -25.21 -11.22
N ASN A 3 -40.26 -26.08 -11.14
CA ASN A 3 -38.85 -25.67 -11.25
C ASN A 3 -37.94 -26.82 -11.71
N HIS A 4 -38.38 -27.60 -12.70
CA HIS A 4 -37.56 -28.60 -13.40
C HIS A 4 -38.09 -28.83 -14.81
N ARG A 5 -37.43 -28.23 -15.83
CA ARG A 5 -37.29 -28.65 -17.25
C ARG A 5 -37.07 -27.46 -18.20
N GLU A 6 -35.90 -26.84 -18.10
CA GLU A 6 -35.25 -26.28 -19.29
C GLU A 6 -34.04 -27.16 -19.59
N PHE A 7 -34.27 -28.23 -20.36
CA PHE A 7 -33.19 -29.06 -20.89
C PHE A 7 -32.48 -28.30 -22.02
N GLY A 8 -31.15 -28.36 -22.03
CA GLY A 8 -30.28 -27.48 -22.83
C GLY A 8 -30.72 -27.27 -24.28
N ARG A 9 -31.01 -26.01 -24.61
CA ARG A 9 -31.34 -25.56 -25.96
C ARG A 9 -30.09 -25.67 -26.83
N ALA A 10 -30.15 -26.46 -27.91
CA ALA A 10 -29.06 -26.51 -28.88
C ALA A 10 -29.00 -25.20 -29.66
N VAL A 11 -27.90 -24.45 -29.53
CA VAL A 11 -27.71 -23.17 -30.24
C VAL A 11 -26.75 -23.39 -31.41
N PRO A 12 -27.14 -23.09 -32.66
CA PRO A 12 -26.25 -23.24 -33.81
C PRO A 12 -25.24 -22.09 -33.85
N VAL A 13 -23.96 -22.43 -33.81
CA VAL A 13 -22.84 -21.50 -34.04
C VAL A 13 -22.50 -21.56 -35.53
N GLN A 14 -22.64 -20.43 -36.22
CA GLN A 14 -22.29 -20.28 -37.63
C GLN A 14 -20.88 -19.71 -37.76
N VAL A 15 -20.08 -20.30 -38.65
CA VAL A 15 -18.73 -19.84 -39.00
C VAL A 15 -18.70 -19.55 -40.49
N THR A 16 -18.46 -18.30 -40.85
CA THR A 16 -18.39 -17.82 -42.24
C THR A 16 -16.98 -17.35 -42.57
N VAL A 17 -16.32 -18.02 -43.52
CA VAL A 17 -15.05 -17.58 -44.09
C VAL A 17 -15.36 -16.67 -45.29
N LEU A 18 -15.05 -15.37 -45.17
CA LEU A 18 -15.39 -14.34 -46.15
C LEU A 18 -14.37 -14.32 -47.29
N CYS A 19 -13.12 -13.97 -46.99
CA CYS A 19 -12.03 -13.86 -47.94
C CYS A 19 -10.70 -14.39 -47.37
N GLY A 20 -9.80 -14.79 -48.27
CA GLY A 20 -8.42 -15.09 -47.93
C GLY A 20 -7.47 -14.19 -48.71
N ASN A 21 -6.58 -13.52 -48.00
CA ASN A 21 -5.75 -12.44 -48.50
C ASN A 21 -4.28 -12.90 -48.60
N HIS A 22 -3.58 -12.47 -49.66
CA HIS A 22 -2.19 -12.84 -49.94
C HIS A 22 -1.89 -14.36 -49.90
N LEU A 23 -2.81 -15.21 -50.36
CA LEU A 23 -2.59 -16.65 -50.43
C LEU A 23 -1.60 -17.01 -51.56
N ARG A 24 -0.69 -17.97 -51.32
CA ARG A 24 0.27 -18.49 -52.32
C ARG A 24 0.24 -20.03 -52.35
N GLY A 25 0.40 -20.64 -53.52
CA GLY A 25 0.43 -22.10 -53.68
C GLY A 25 1.73 -22.75 -53.22
N SER A 26 1.74 -24.07 -52.98
CA SER A 26 2.92 -24.76 -52.44
C SER A 26 4.08 -24.87 -53.44
N ARG A 27 3.77 -24.82 -54.75
CA ARG A 27 4.74 -24.96 -55.86
C ARG A 27 4.69 -23.82 -56.86
N THR A 28 3.49 -23.38 -57.23
CA THR A 28 3.22 -22.35 -58.24
C THR A 28 2.44 -21.19 -57.64
N ASP A 29 2.63 -19.99 -58.20
CA ASP A 29 2.00 -18.77 -57.70
C ASP A 29 0.49 -18.69 -58.03
N SER A 30 0.01 -19.56 -58.92
CA SER A 30 -1.40 -19.90 -59.07
C SER A 30 -1.66 -21.36 -58.70
N CYS A 31 -2.76 -21.62 -58.01
CA CYS A 31 -3.20 -22.98 -57.66
C CYS A 31 -4.71 -23.03 -57.36
N LEU A 32 -5.31 -24.22 -57.46
CA LEU A 32 -6.72 -24.45 -57.12
C LEU A 32 -6.82 -24.83 -55.63
N SER A 33 -7.57 -24.05 -54.85
CA SER A 33 -7.64 -24.19 -53.39
C SER A 33 -9.07 -24.27 -52.85
N PHE A 34 -9.22 -24.75 -51.62
CA PHE A 34 -10.44 -24.65 -50.84
C PHE A 34 -10.12 -24.57 -49.34
N VAL A 35 -11.04 -24.01 -48.54
CA VAL A 35 -10.94 -23.96 -47.08
C VAL A 35 -11.75 -25.10 -46.48
N ARG A 36 -11.12 -25.85 -45.57
CA ARG A 36 -11.76 -26.84 -44.72
C ARG A 36 -11.93 -26.27 -43.31
N VAL A 37 -13.11 -26.43 -42.73
CA VAL A 37 -13.43 -25.95 -41.38
C VAL A 37 -13.70 -27.14 -40.45
N GLU A 38 -12.96 -27.22 -39.36
CA GLU A 38 -13.06 -28.29 -38.36
C GLU A 38 -13.21 -27.70 -36.95
N PHE A 39 -13.98 -28.38 -36.09
CA PHE A 39 -14.16 -28.02 -34.70
C PHE A 39 -14.28 -29.26 -33.82
N ASN A 40 -13.54 -29.32 -32.71
CA ASN A 40 -13.52 -30.48 -31.80
C ASN A 40 -13.35 -31.84 -32.52
N GLY A 41 -12.37 -31.92 -33.43
CA GLY A 41 -12.10 -33.13 -34.24
C GLY A 41 -13.17 -33.49 -35.28
N SER A 42 -14.24 -32.70 -35.40
CA SER A 42 -15.34 -32.90 -36.33
C SER A 42 -15.25 -31.97 -37.54
N LEU A 43 -15.36 -32.52 -38.74
CA LEU A 43 -15.40 -31.75 -39.99
C LEU A 43 -16.76 -31.04 -40.13
N LEU A 44 -16.76 -29.71 -40.17
CA LEU A 44 -17.96 -28.90 -40.36
C LEU A 44 -18.31 -28.70 -41.83
N GLY A 45 -17.28 -28.60 -42.69
CA GLY A 45 -17.46 -28.59 -44.14
C GLY A 45 -16.24 -28.08 -44.93
N ASP A 46 -16.33 -28.24 -46.24
CA ASP A 46 -15.35 -27.78 -47.23
C ASP A 46 -15.97 -26.70 -48.14
N SER A 47 -15.22 -25.63 -48.43
CA SER A 47 -15.64 -24.57 -49.35
C SER A 47 -15.69 -25.04 -50.82
N GLN A 48 -16.23 -24.20 -51.69
CA GLN A 48 -16.02 -24.38 -53.13
C GLN A 48 -14.52 -24.27 -53.48
N LYS A 49 -14.14 -24.97 -54.54
CA LYS A 49 -12.77 -24.97 -55.09
C LYS A 49 -12.57 -23.73 -55.96
N LEU A 50 -11.65 -22.85 -55.59
CA LEU A 50 -11.40 -21.56 -56.23
C LEU A 50 -9.93 -21.41 -56.65
N ASP A 51 -9.71 -20.81 -57.81
CA ASP A 51 -8.36 -20.51 -58.31
C ASP A 51 -7.78 -19.30 -57.57
N ILE A 52 -6.62 -19.51 -56.92
CA ILE A 52 -5.81 -18.44 -56.36
C ILE A 52 -5.07 -17.75 -57.51
N ALA A 53 -5.31 -16.45 -57.68
CA ALA A 53 -4.58 -15.60 -58.61
C ALA A 53 -3.61 -14.69 -57.84
N VAL A 54 -2.44 -14.43 -58.43
CA VAL A 54 -1.41 -13.56 -57.84
C VAL A 54 -1.99 -12.18 -57.53
N ASP A 55 -1.69 -11.67 -56.33
CA ASP A 55 -2.09 -10.36 -55.80
C ASP A 55 -3.60 -10.04 -55.84
N LYS A 56 -4.45 -11.06 -55.67
CA LYS A 56 -5.90 -10.89 -55.48
C LYS A 56 -6.45 -11.68 -54.31
N ASP A 57 -7.34 -11.04 -53.55
CA ASP A 57 -8.05 -11.66 -52.45
C ASP A 57 -9.08 -12.68 -52.98
N VAL A 58 -9.11 -13.85 -52.34
CA VAL A 58 -9.98 -14.97 -52.73
C VAL A 58 -11.24 -14.91 -51.89
N VAL A 59 -12.36 -14.48 -52.47
CA VAL A 59 -13.66 -14.43 -51.79
C VAL A 59 -14.27 -15.82 -51.75
N TYR A 60 -14.27 -16.45 -50.58
CA TYR A 60 -14.88 -17.76 -50.34
C TYR A 60 -16.38 -17.68 -50.04
N ASN A 61 -16.80 -16.71 -49.22
CA ASN A 61 -18.16 -16.58 -48.68
C ASN A 61 -18.78 -17.93 -48.24
N PHE A 62 -17.99 -18.75 -47.56
CA PHE A 62 -18.36 -20.10 -47.17
C PHE A 62 -18.84 -20.14 -45.71
N THR A 63 -20.11 -20.49 -45.51
CA THR A 63 -20.70 -20.67 -44.17
C THR A 63 -20.89 -22.14 -43.84
N CYS A 64 -20.47 -22.54 -42.64
CA CYS A 64 -20.76 -23.83 -42.01
C CYS A 64 -21.25 -23.60 -40.57
N SER A 65 -21.72 -24.64 -39.88
CA SER A 65 -22.21 -24.50 -38.51
C SER A 65 -22.10 -25.78 -37.69
N PHE A 66 -22.00 -25.64 -36.38
CA PHE A 66 -22.11 -26.73 -35.40
C PHE A 66 -23.11 -26.37 -34.29
N GLU A 67 -23.63 -27.37 -33.58
CA GLU A 67 -24.58 -27.18 -32.48
C GLU A 67 -23.88 -27.19 -31.11
N CYS A 68 -23.92 -26.08 -30.38
CA CYS A 68 -23.52 -26.06 -28.98
C CYS A 68 -24.62 -26.67 -28.10
N SER A 69 -24.29 -27.75 -27.38
CA SER A 69 -25.20 -28.50 -26.51
C SER A 69 -24.43 -29.41 -25.54
N GLU A 70 -25.05 -29.83 -24.44
CA GLU A 70 -24.43 -30.76 -23.47
C GLU A 70 -24.06 -32.15 -24.03
N VAL A 71 -24.58 -32.48 -25.22
CA VAL A 71 -24.44 -33.81 -25.84
C VAL A 71 -23.35 -33.84 -26.91
N ALA A 72 -23.19 -32.77 -27.69
CA ALA A 72 -22.24 -32.71 -28.83
C ALA A 72 -21.02 -31.82 -28.56
N HIS A 73 -21.24 -30.53 -28.30
CA HIS A 73 -20.20 -29.54 -28.07
C HIS A 73 -20.57 -28.69 -26.86
N THR A 74 -19.92 -28.95 -25.73
CA THR A 74 -20.23 -28.29 -24.45
C THR A 74 -19.71 -26.85 -24.42
N LEU A 75 -20.19 -26.06 -23.46
CA LEU A 75 -19.65 -24.71 -23.21
C LEU A 75 -18.15 -24.72 -22.87
N ASP A 76 -17.64 -25.81 -22.28
CA ASP A 76 -16.20 -26.02 -22.06
C ASP A 76 -15.43 -26.24 -23.37
N ASP A 77 -16.02 -26.97 -24.32
CA ASP A 77 -15.43 -27.12 -25.66
C ASP A 77 -15.38 -25.75 -26.38
N VAL A 78 -16.41 -24.91 -26.24
CA VAL A 78 -16.43 -23.54 -26.80
C VAL A 78 -15.44 -22.62 -26.08
N ALA A 79 -15.21 -22.80 -24.78
CA ALA A 79 -14.26 -21.97 -24.02
C ALA A 79 -12.81 -22.20 -24.43
N HIS A 80 -12.49 -23.39 -24.94
CA HIS A 80 -11.12 -23.86 -25.04
C HIS A 80 -10.70 -24.45 -26.39
N LYS A 81 -11.60 -25.08 -27.14
CA LYS A 81 -11.26 -25.59 -28.47
C LYS A 81 -11.55 -24.47 -29.46
N PRO A 82 -10.57 -24.03 -30.26
CA PRO A 82 -10.82 -23.07 -31.31
C PRO A 82 -11.36 -23.78 -32.57
N VAL A 83 -11.90 -23.00 -33.51
CA VAL A 83 -12.23 -23.50 -34.85
C VAL A 83 -10.95 -23.50 -35.69
N ILE A 84 -10.66 -24.63 -36.34
CA ILE A 84 -9.47 -24.82 -37.17
C ILE A 84 -9.88 -24.63 -38.64
N LEU A 85 -9.18 -23.72 -39.33
CA LEU A 85 -9.36 -23.41 -40.74
C LEU A 85 -8.12 -23.90 -41.49
N THR A 86 -8.27 -24.93 -42.32
CA THR A 86 -7.17 -25.50 -43.11
C THR A 86 -7.34 -25.14 -44.58
N VAL A 87 -6.40 -24.39 -45.15
CA VAL A 87 -6.41 -24.09 -46.60
C VAL A 87 -5.69 -25.20 -47.35
N LEU A 88 -6.37 -25.83 -48.30
CA LEU A 88 -5.91 -27.01 -49.03
C LEU A 88 -5.76 -26.70 -50.53
N GLU A 89 -4.58 -26.98 -51.08
CA GLU A 89 -4.30 -26.97 -52.52
C GLU A 89 -4.62 -28.34 -53.12
N ILE A 90 -5.14 -28.36 -54.36
CA ILE A 90 -5.40 -29.57 -55.14
C ILE A 90 -4.31 -29.75 -56.18
N LEU A 91 -3.51 -30.82 -56.06
CA LEU A 91 -2.44 -31.11 -57.01
C LEU A 91 -3.00 -31.70 -58.32
N PRO A 92 -2.40 -31.38 -59.49
CA PRO A 92 -2.81 -31.92 -60.78
C PRO A 92 -2.66 -33.45 -60.84
N LYS A 93 -3.68 -34.13 -61.39
CA LYS A 93 -3.75 -35.60 -61.47
C LYS A 93 -2.65 -36.20 -62.35
N GLU A 94 -1.75 -36.96 -61.75
CA GLU A 94 -0.84 -37.85 -62.49
C GLU A 94 -1.64 -39.01 -63.13
N LYS A 95 -1.22 -39.43 -64.35
CA LYS A 95 -1.97 -40.32 -65.27
C LYS A 95 -2.30 -41.75 -64.77
N LYS A 96 -2.15 -42.06 -63.48
CA LYS A 96 -2.46 -43.37 -62.87
C LYS A 96 -3.22 -43.34 -61.53
N GLN A 97 -3.58 -42.17 -60.99
CA GLN A 97 -4.29 -42.08 -59.70
C GLN A 97 -5.80 -41.87 -59.86
N LYS A 98 -6.59 -42.50 -58.98
CA LYS A 98 -8.06 -42.44 -58.96
C LYS A 98 -8.62 -41.31 -58.09
N GLU A 99 -7.82 -40.80 -57.16
CA GLU A 99 -8.20 -39.79 -56.15
C GLU A 99 -7.43 -38.49 -56.37
N GLU A 100 -8.00 -37.37 -55.93
CA GLU A 100 -7.36 -36.06 -55.95
C GLU A 100 -6.41 -35.93 -54.76
N LYS A 101 -5.12 -35.68 -55.04
CA LYS A 101 -4.12 -35.51 -53.99
C LYS A 101 -4.10 -34.05 -53.55
N THR A 102 -4.46 -33.80 -52.29
CA THR A 102 -4.43 -32.46 -51.68
C THR A 102 -3.17 -32.25 -50.84
N THR A 103 -2.75 -30.99 -50.72
CA THR A 103 -1.66 -30.55 -49.84
C THR A 103 -2.13 -29.36 -48.99
N VAL A 104 -1.77 -29.34 -47.70
CA VAL A 104 -2.05 -28.20 -46.82
C VAL A 104 -1.15 -27.04 -47.24
N LEU A 105 -1.73 -25.86 -47.47
CA LEU A 105 -1.01 -24.60 -47.66
C LEU A 105 -0.67 -23.98 -46.31
N GLY A 106 -1.65 -23.93 -45.41
CA GLY A 106 -1.49 -23.46 -44.04
C GLY A 106 -2.76 -23.66 -43.21
N GLN A 107 -2.67 -23.34 -41.93
CA GLN A 107 -3.78 -23.38 -40.97
C GLN A 107 -3.93 -22.06 -40.23
N ALA A 108 -5.17 -21.67 -39.97
CA ALA A 108 -5.55 -20.54 -39.14
C ALA A 108 -6.55 -21.00 -38.08
N VAL A 109 -6.67 -20.24 -37.00
CA VAL A 109 -7.36 -20.66 -35.77
C VAL A 109 -8.22 -19.52 -35.25
N VAL A 110 -9.49 -19.80 -34.93
CA VAL A 110 -10.48 -18.81 -34.46
C VAL A 110 -10.91 -19.13 -33.03
N ASP A 111 -10.68 -18.19 -32.12
CA ASP A 111 -11.08 -18.27 -30.71
C ASP A 111 -12.58 -17.95 -30.55
N LEU A 112 -13.32 -18.82 -29.85
CA LEU A 112 -14.77 -18.68 -29.63
C LEU A 112 -15.15 -18.04 -28.28
N LEU A 113 -14.17 -17.69 -27.44
CA LEU A 113 -14.40 -17.01 -26.15
C LEU A 113 -15.32 -15.77 -26.22
N PRO A 114 -15.33 -14.93 -27.29
CA PRO A 114 -16.26 -13.80 -27.38
C PRO A 114 -17.75 -14.19 -27.28
N LEU A 115 -18.13 -15.41 -27.71
CA LEU A 115 -19.51 -15.89 -27.59
C LEU A 115 -19.92 -16.11 -26.13
N LEU A 116 -19.02 -16.65 -25.30
CA LEU A 116 -19.26 -16.85 -23.86
C LEU A 116 -19.30 -15.53 -23.08
N ARG A 117 -18.64 -14.48 -23.60
CA ARG A 117 -18.77 -13.11 -23.10
C ARG A 117 -20.11 -12.45 -23.47
N GLY A 118 -20.94 -13.13 -24.26
CA GLY A 118 -22.28 -12.69 -24.67
C GLY A 118 -22.34 -11.95 -26.01
N GLN A 119 -21.27 -11.97 -26.81
CA GLN A 119 -21.35 -11.44 -28.17
C GLN A 119 -22.13 -12.40 -29.08
N CYS A 120 -23.14 -11.89 -29.78
CA CYS A 120 -23.90 -12.71 -30.75
C CYS A 120 -23.23 -12.83 -32.11
N SER A 121 -22.29 -11.94 -32.45
CA SER A 121 -21.53 -11.99 -33.70
C SER A 121 -20.23 -11.23 -33.53
N PHE A 122 -19.13 -11.75 -34.10
CA PHE A 122 -17.85 -11.05 -34.20
C PHE A 122 -17.14 -11.41 -35.52
N SER A 123 -16.29 -10.51 -35.98
CA SER A 123 -15.43 -10.72 -37.16
C SER A 123 -13.97 -10.57 -36.77
N SER A 124 -13.11 -11.40 -37.35
CA SER A 124 -11.67 -11.43 -37.06
C SER A 124 -10.87 -11.78 -38.32
N THR A 125 -9.78 -11.06 -38.54
CA THR A 125 -8.76 -11.37 -39.55
C THR A 125 -7.71 -12.25 -38.89
N VAL A 126 -7.72 -13.55 -39.18
CA VAL A 126 -6.80 -14.53 -38.58
C VAL A 126 -5.60 -14.82 -39.48
N LEU A 127 -4.42 -14.98 -38.85
CA LEU A 127 -3.17 -15.29 -39.53
C LEU A 127 -3.18 -16.74 -40.04
N LEU A 128 -2.82 -16.94 -41.31
CA LEU A 128 -2.66 -18.26 -41.91
C LEU A 128 -1.20 -18.70 -41.79
N HIS A 129 -0.93 -19.66 -40.91
CA HIS A 129 0.39 -20.22 -40.69
C HIS A 129 0.69 -21.29 -41.73
N ALA A 130 1.59 -20.97 -42.65
CA ALA A 130 2.01 -21.85 -43.73
C ALA A 130 2.65 -23.15 -43.20
N VAL A 131 2.65 -24.20 -44.01
CA VAL A 131 3.41 -25.42 -43.69
C VAL A 131 4.92 -25.13 -43.82
N PRO A 132 5.74 -25.50 -42.82
CA PRO A 132 7.19 -25.25 -42.86
C PRO A 132 7.87 -25.78 -44.12
N GLY A 133 8.72 -24.94 -44.74
CA GLY A 133 9.42 -25.25 -45.98
C GLY A 133 8.58 -25.15 -47.27
N SER A 134 7.36 -24.60 -47.20
CA SER A 134 6.56 -24.25 -48.38
C SER A 134 6.99 -22.90 -49.00
N ARG A 135 6.59 -22.62 -50.26
CA ARG A 135 6.86 -21.30 -50.86
C ARG A 135 6.14 -20.15 -50.13
N ALA A 136 5.02 -20.41 -49.47
CA ALA A 136 4.32 -19.43 -48.64
C ALA A 136 5.08 -19.12 -47.34
N ASP A 137 5.73 -20.13 -46.75
CA ASP A 137 6.59 -20.00 -45.56
C ASP A 137 7.86 -19.18 -45.88
N ILE A 138 8.56 -19.52 -46.97
CA ILE A 138 9.72 -18.76 -47.47
C ILE A 138 9.34 -17.30 -47.77
N ALA A 139 8.21 -17.08 -48.46
CA ALA A 139 7.69 -15.75 -48.76
C ALA A 139 7.38 -14.91 -47.52
N ALA A 140 6.80 -15.52 -46.47
CA ALA A 140 6.50 -14.82 -45.22
C ALA A 140 7.77 -14.35 -44.50
N HIS A 141 8.89 -15.06 -44.68
CA HIS A 141 10.20 -14.71 -44.15
C HIS A 141 10.98 -13.70 -45.03
N GLU A 142 10.87 -13.78 -46.35
CA GLU A 142 11.63 -12.92 -47.30
C GLU A 142 10.90 -11.61 -47.65
N ASP A 143 9.60 -11.65 -47.96
CA ASP A 143 8.81 -10.49 -48.39
C ASP A 143 8.15 -9.74 -47.20
N GLY A 144 8.06 -10.38 -46.02
CA GLY A 144 7.33 -9.88 -44.85
C GLY A 144 5.80 -9.87 -45.00
N ILE A 145 5.27 -10.26 -46.15
CA ILE A 145 3.83 -10.34 -46.44
C ILE A 145 3.26 -11.63 -45.83
N LYS A 146 2.29 -11.49 -44.93
CA LYS A 146 1.63 -12.61 -44.24
C LYS A 146 0.24 -12.88 -44.81
N SER A 147 -0.05 -14.14 -45.15
CA SER A 147 -1.37 -14.58 -45.60
C SER A 147 -2.38 -14.54 -44.44
N THR A 148 -3.62 -14.09 -44.69
CA THR A 148 -4.68 -14.03 -43.68
C THR A 148 -6.02 -14.55 -44.20
N LEU A 149 -6.94 -14.88 -43.29
CA LEU A 149 -8.34 -15.20 -43.60
C LEU A 149 -9.26 -14.26 -42.80
N ASP A 150 -10.26 -13.67 -43.45
CA ASP A 150 -11.30 -12.91 -42.79
C ASP A 150 -12.49 -13.80 -42.47
N VAL A 151 -12.85 -13.87 -41.19
CA VAL A 151 -13.82 -14.83 -40.66
C VAL A 151 -14.84 -14.11 -39.78
N THR A 152 -16.12 -14.45 -39.95
CA THR A 152 -17.20 -14.00 -39.09
C THR A 152 -17.83 -15.20 -38.40
N VAL A 153 -17.97 -15.14 -37.08
CA VAL A 153 -18.67 -16.14 -36.27
C VAL A 153 -19.92 -15.50 -35.70
N SER A 154 -21.06 -16.17 -35.78
CA SER A 154 -22.34 -15.68 -35.27
C SER A 154 -23.21 -16.77 -34.64
N VAL A 155 -24.07 -16.36 -33.73
CA VAL A 155 -25.13 -17.16 -33.07
C VAL A 155 -26.44 -16.37 -33.15
N PRO A 156 -27.60 -17.03 -33.26
CA PRO A 156 -28.89 -16.33 -33.38
C PRO A 156 -29.32 -15.62 -32.10
N GLU A 157 -28.80 -16.05 -30.94
CA GLU A 157 -29.04 -15.50 -29.61
C GLU A 157 -27.81 -15.79 -28.73
N PRO A 158 -27.61 -15.09 -27.59
CA PRO A 158 -26.46 -15.34 -26.71
C PRO A 158 -26.41 -16.78 -26.20
N LEU A 159 -25.22 -17.39 -26.14
CA LEU A 159 -25.03 -18.75 -25.61
C LEU A 159 -25.38 -18.89 -24.12
N LEU A 160 -25.39 -17.77 -23.39
CA LEU A 160 -25.66 -17.69 -21.95
C LEU A 160 -26.65 -16.55 -21.71
N SER A 161 -27.63 -16.77 -20.82
CA SER A 161 -28.45 -15.68 -20.28
C SER A 161 -27.63 -14.73 -19.40
N ASP A 162 -28.13 -13.52 -19.15
CA ASP A 162 -27.44 -12.54 -18.32
C ASP A 162 -27.14 -13.03 -16.90
N SER A 163 -28.05 -13.80 -16.29
CA SER A 163 -27.84 -14.41 -14.97
C SER A 163 -26.81 -15.54 -15.00
N GLN A 164 -26.86 -16.42 -16.00
CA GLN A 164 -25.82 -17.45 -16.15
C GLN A 164 -24.46 -16.79 -16.36
N ARG A 165 -24.40 -15.70 -17.14
CA ARG A 165 -23.17 -14.95 -17.42
C ARG A 165 -22.68 -14.11 -16.22
N SER A 166 -23.54 -13.66 -15.31
CA SER A 166 -23.12 -13.02 -14.06
C SER A 166 -22.50 -14.03 -13.10
N ASP A 167 -23.04 -15.25 -13.05
CA ASP A 167 -22.74 -16.22 -11.99
C ASP A 167 -21.71 -17.29 -12.42
N SER A 168 -21.53 -17.54 -13.73
CA SER A 168 -20.48 -18.41 -14.28
C SER A 168 -19.09 -17.77 -14.22
N ASN A 169 -18.03 -18.51 -14.53
CA ASN A 169 -16.69 -17.97 -14.69
C ASN A 169 -15.91 -18.71 -15.79
N VAL A 170 -14.86 -18.06 -16.32
CA VAL A 170 -13.88 -18.71 -17.19
C VAL A 170 -12.58 -18.81 -16.41
N LEU A 171 -12.23 -20.03 -16.03
CA LEU A 171 -10.93 -20.38 -15.46
C LEU A 171 -9.92 -20.56 -16.59
N MET A 172 -8.65 -20.25 -16.37
CA MET A 172 -7.55 -20.54 -17.28
C MET A 172 -6.37 -21.05 -16.46
N VAL A 173 -5.90 -22.25 -16.79
CA VAL A 173 -4.71 -22.84 -16.17
C VAL A 173 -3.60 -22.88 -17.22
N THR A 174 -2.49 -22.18 -16.97
CA THR A 174 -1.30 -22.22 -17.80
C THR A 174 -0.24 -23.08 -17.10
N VAL A 175 0.19 -24.15 -17.76
CA VAL A 175 1.38 -24.90 -17.33
C VAL A 175 2.54 -24.43 -18.19
N GLU A 176 3.55 -23.84 -17.54
CA GLU A 176 4.67 -23.23 -18.22
C GLU A 176 5.83 -24.21 -18.38
N THR A 177 6.73 -24.24 -17.40
CA THR A 177 8.01 -24.94 -17.46
C THR A 177 8.32 -25.57 -16.11
N VAL A 178 8.84 -26.80 -16.13
CA VAL A 178 9.52 -27.45 -15.01
C VAL A 178 11.01 -27.24 -15.15
N TYR A 179 11.66 -26.73 -14.11
CA TYR A 179 13.11 -26.53 -14.03
C TYR A 179 13.78 -27.58 -13.12
N SER A 180 15.10 -27.72 -13.26
CA SER A 180 15.92 -28.69 -12.52
C SER A 180 15.37 -30.11 -12.59
N VAL A 181 15.07 -30.60 -13.81
CA VAL A 181 14.53 -31.96 -14.00
C VAL A 181 15.60 -33.05 -13.73
N PRO A 182 15.21 -34.27 -13.30
CA PRO A 182 16.16 -35.34 -13.00
C PRO A 182 17.11 -35.66 -14.16
N GLU A 183 18.42 -35.80 -13.90
CA GLU A 183 19.47 -36.00 -14.92
C GLU A 183 19.23 -37.16 -15.90
N VAL A 184 18.46 -38.18 -15.47
CA VAL A 184 18.06 -39.34 -16.30
C VAL A 184 17.16 -38.92 -17.48
N TRP A 185 16.62 -37.71 -17.46
CA TRP A 185 15.83 -37.11 -18.54
C TRP A 185 16.75 -36.49 -19.59
N ASN A 186 17.30 -37.35 -20.45
CA ASN A 186 18.19 -36.96 -21.54
C ASN A 186 17.49 -37.09 -22.92
N PRO A 187 17.60 -36.10 -23.83
CA PRO A 187 16.99 -36.15 -25.16
C PRO A 187 17.51 -37.28 -26.06
N ALA A 188 18.67 -37.89 -25.74
CA ALA A 188 19.18 -39.07 -26.43
C ALA A 188 18.41 -40.37 -26.12
N SER A 189 17.48 -40.35 -25.15
CA SER A 189 16.62 -41.50 -24.87
C SER A 189 15.64 -41.76 -26.03
N THR A 190 15.75 -42.94 -26.64
CA THR A 190 14.83 -43.42 -27.69
C THR A 190 13.97 -44.55 -27.10
N PRO A 191 12.63 -44.49 -27.21
CA PRO A 191 11.80 -43.51 -27.92
C PRO A 191 11.69 -42.14 -27.18
N PRO A 192 11.32 -41.06 -27.89
CA PRO A 192 11.11 -39.75 -27.27
C PRO A 192 10.05 -39.84 -26.17
N SER A 193 10.44 -39.48 -24.95
CA SER A 193 9.55 -39.44 -23.80
C SER A 193 8.59 -38.26 -23.90
N SER A 194 7.30 -38.48 -23.63
CA SER A 194 6.33 -37.39 -23.53
C SER A 194 6.11 -37.04 -22.07
N TYR A 195 6.23 -35.77 -21.70
CA TYR A 195 6.00 -35.30 -20.35
C TYR A 195 4.55 -34.82 -20.21
N VAL A 196 3.91 -35.22 -19.12
CA VAL A 196 2.48 -35.02 -18.89
C VAL A 196 2.26 -34.43 -17.50
N ALA A 197 1.56 -33.30 -17.43
CA ALA A 197 0.98 -32.78 -16.20
C ALA A 197 -0.56 -32.90 -16.26
N ALA A 198 -1.19 -33.18 -15.12
CA ALA A 198 -2.64 -33.30 -15.02
C ALA A 198 -3.18 -32.73 -13.71
N LEU A 199 -4.33 -32.07 -13.79
CA LEU A 199 -5.12 -31.69 -12.61
C LEU A 199 -6.61 -31.80 -12.92
N GLN A 200 -7.44 -31.68 -11.89
CA GLN A 200 -8.89 -31.83 -11.98
C GLN A 200 -9.56 -30.63 -11.34
N MET A 201 -10.53 -30.02 -12.05
CA MET A 201 -11.25 -28.81 -11.65
C MET A 201 -12.76 -29.03 -11.67
N PRO A 202 -13.54 -28.50 -10.70
CA PRO A 202 -14.99 -28.52 -10.75
C PRO A 202 -15.50 -27.57 -11.85
N VAL A 203 -16.31 -28.07 -12.78
CA VAL A 203 -16.97 -27.27 -13.83
C VAL A 203 -18.44 -27.03 -13.55
N SER A 204 -19.05 -27.90 -12.72
CA SER A 204 -20.38 -27.71 -12.14
C SER A 204 -20.43 -28.24 -10.70
N ALA A 205 -21.58 -28.09 -10.04
CA ALA A 205 -21.79 -28.62 -8.68
C ALA A 205 -21.63 -30.15 -8.55
N THR A 206 -21.73 -30.91 -9.64
CA THR A 206 -21.68 -32.38 -9.64
C THR A 206 -20.70 -32.98 -10.66
N ARG A 207 -20.07 -32.16 -11.49
CA ARG A 207 -19.12 -32.60 -12.53
C ARG A 207 -17.77 -31.92 -12.33
N GLU A 208 -16.75 -32.76 -12.25
CA GLU A 208 -15.35 -32.37 -12.35
C GLU A 208 -14.82 -32.68 -13.75
N GLN A 209 -13.83 -31.90 -14.19
CA GLN A 209 -13.18 -32.01 -15.49
C GLN A 209 -11.68 -32.16 -15.27
N VAL A 210 -11.08 -33.21 -15.85
CA VAL A 210 -9.64 -33.39 -15.88
C VAL A 210 -9.05 -32.52 -17.00
N LEU A 211 -7.98 -31.81 -16.67
CA LEU A 211 -7.18 -30.96 -17.54
C LEU A 211 -5.82 -31.66 -17.74
N LEU A 212 -5.48 -31.94 -19.00
CA LEU A 212 -4.30 -32.71 -19.37
C LEU A 212 -3.37 -31.83 -20.21
N PHE A 213 -2.10 -31.76 -19.79
CA PHE A 213 -1.05 -31.01 -20.45
C PHE A 213 0.01 -32.00 -20.94
N SER A 214 -0.19 -32.52 -22.14
CA SER A 214 0.69 -33.52 -22.76
C SER A 214 1.70 -32.88 -23.72
N ASN A 215 2.79 -33.60 -24.03
CA ASN A 215 3.83 -33.21 -24.98
C ASN A 215 4.72 -32.05 -24.51
N GLY A 216 5.04 -32.00 -23.22
CA GLY A 216 6.11 -31.12 -22.73
C GLY A 216 7.43 -31.38 -23.46
N VAL A 217 8.15 -30.33 -23.82
CA VAL A 217 9.39 -30.39 -24.59
C VAL A 217 10.59 -30.23 -23.67
N LEU A 218 11.45 -31.25 -23.62
CA LEU A 218 12.73 -31.19 -22.90
C LEU A 218 13.73 -30.29 -23.65
N LYS A 219 14.21 -29.26 -22.95
CA LYS A 219 15.26 -28.34 -23.39
C LYS A 219 16.47 -28.50 -22.49
N MET A 220 17.66 -28.39 -23.07
CA MET A 220 18.92 -28.42 -22.33
C MET A 220 19.20 -27.05 -21.68
N GLY A 221 19.93 -27.05 -20.57
CA GLY A 221 20.44 -25.83 -19.96
C GLY A 221 21.48 -25.10 -20.81
N GLY A 222 21.73 -23.83 -20.50
CA GLY A 222 22.71 -22.93 -21.13
C GLY A 222 22.15 -21.59 -21.61
N GLU A 223 20.82 -21.51 -21.81
CA GLU A 223 20.10 -20.28 -22.19
C GLU A 223 18.74 -20.25 -21.48
N GLN A 224 18.38 -19.11 -20.88
CA GLN A 224 17.06 -18.87 -20.26
C GLN A 224 15.95 -18.83 -21.32
N GLU A 225 14.69 -19.09 -20.92
CA GLU A 225 13.56 -18.91 -21.84
C GLU A 225 13.43 -17.43 -22.28
N PRO A 226 13.25 -17.16 -23.59
CA PRO A 226 13.01 -15.80 -24.06
C PRO A 226 11.68 -15.28 -23.53
N LEU A 227 11.67 -14.04 -23.04
CA LEU A 227 10.48 -13.34 -22.59
C LEU A 227 10.30 -12.04 -23.40
N PRO A 228 9.07 -11.69 -23.84
CA PRO A 228 7.84 -12.46 -23.66
C PRO A 228 7.73 -13.64 -24.66
N ARG A 229 7.09 -14.74 -24.24
CA ARG A 229 6.83 -15.92 -25.11
C ARG A 229 5.33 -16.27 -25.19
N PRO A 230 4.82 -16.77 -26.34
CA PRO A 230 3.39 -16.97 -26.54
C PRO A 230 2.83 -18.20 -25.81
N LYS A 231 1.62 -18.07 -25.25
CA LYS A 231 0.85 -19.22 -24.72
C LYS A 231 0.23 -20.03 -25.86
N LYS A 232 0.16 -21.35 -25.71
CA LYS A 232 -0.28 -22.30 -26.74
C LYS A 232 -1.55 -23.07 -26.37
N TRP A 233 -2.30 -23.50 -27.38
CA TRP A 233 -3.39 -24.47 -27.22
C TRP A 233 -2.82 -25.89 -26.98
N PRO A 234 -3.34 -26.67 -26.00
CA PRO A 234 -2.93 -28.04 -25.70
C PRO A 234 -3.61 -29.05 -26.66
N LEU A 235 -3.55 -28.79 -27.97
CA LEU A 235 -4.20 -29.61 -29.00
C LEU A 235 -3.28 -30.68 -29.61
N GLY A 236 -2.03 -30.78 -29.14
CA GLY A 236 -1.02 -31.67 -29.70
C GLY A 236 -0.63 -31.29 -31.14
N PRO A 237 0.04 -32.18 -31.90
CA PRO A 237 0.60 -31.89 -33.22
C PRO A 237 -0.45 -31.89 -34.35
N LEU A 238 -1.66 -31.36 -34.07
CA LEU A 238 -2.76 -31.22 -35.02
C LEU A 238 -2.68 -29.92 -35.86
N LEU A 239 -1.85 -28.97 -35.43
CA LEU A 239 -1.71 -27.64 -36.01
C LEU A 239 -0.30 -27.43 -36.60
N THR A 240 -0.17 -26.52 -37.57
CA THR A 240 1.13 -26.06 -38.06
C THR A 240 1.83 -25.21 -36.99
N PRO A 241 3.19 -25.21 -36.95
CA PRO A 241 3.94 -24.33 -36.04
C PRO A 241 3.50 -22.87 -36.14
N GLY A 242 3.17 -22.28 -35.00
CA GLY A 242 2.62 -20.93 -34.89
C GLY A 242 1.09 -20.86 -34.84
N ALA A 243 0.35 -21.74 -35.54
CA ALA A 243 -1.12 -21.82 -35.39
C ALA A 243 -1.54 -22.32 -34.00
N GLU A 244 -0.63 -23.01 -33.30
CA GLU A 244 -0.77 -23.41 -31.91
C GLU A 244 -0.85 -22.23 -30.92
N VAL A 245 -0.47 -21.02 -31.32
CA VAL A 245 -0.44 -19.83 -30.43
C VAL A 245 -1.83 -19.26 -30.18
N ILE A 246 -2.12 -18.95 -28.92
CA ILE A 246 -3.30 -18.20 -28.52
C ILE A 246 -3.01 -16.71 -28.71
N GLN A 247 -3.72 -16.06 -29.64
CA GLN A 247 -3.49 -14.65 -29.96
C GLN A 247 -3.72 -13.74 -28.74
N GLY A 248 -2.80 -12.82 -28.51
CA GLY A 248 -2.88 -11.83 -27.42
C GLY A 248 -2.58 -12.39 -26.01
N LEU A 249 -2.19 -13.66 -25.88
CA LEU A 249 -1.77 -14.23 -24.59
C LEU A 249 -0.28 -14.60 -24.61
N TYR A 250 0.47 -13.95 -23.74
CA TYR A 250 1.90 -14.13 -23.57
C TYR A 250 2.21 -14.51 -22.12
N ILE A 251 3.40 -15.07 -21.96
CA ILE A 251 4.11 -15.22 -20.69
C ILE A 251 5.13 -14.09 -20.68
N ASP A 252 4.94 -13.17 -19.75
CA ASP A 252 5.75 -11.97 -19.57
C ASP A 252 6.73 -12.16 -18.40
N ALA A 253 7.68 -11.24 -18.22
CA ALA A 253 8.55 -11.24 -17.04
C ALA A 253 7.81 -10.62 -15.84
N GLU A 254 7.50 -11.42 -14.83
CA GLU A 254 6.95 -10.93 -13.55
C GLU A 254 8.08 -10.78 -12.49
N PRO A 255 8.01 -9.79 -11.58
CA PRO A 255 8.94 -9.69 -10.46
C PRO A 255 8.77 -10.88 -9.51
N THR A 256 9.87 -11.43 -9.00
CA THR A 256 9.85 -12.62 -8.14
C THR A 256 8.98 -12.45 -6.89
N ASP A 257 8.90 -11.22 -6.36
CA ASP A 257 8.09 -10.86 -5.17
C ASP A 257 6.56 -10.90 -5.41
N MET A 258 6.13 -11.14 -6.66
CA MET A 258 4.73 -11.31 -7.05
C MET A 258 4.33 -12.79 -7.15
N ASP A 259 5.29 -13.72 -7.09
CA ASP A 259 5.02 -15.15 -7.15
C ASP A 259 4.33 -15.69 -5.87
N HIS A 260 3.60 -16.78 -6.04
CA HIS A 260 3.07 -17.61 -4.96
C HIS A 260 3.73 -18.99 -4.97
N GLY A 261 3.83 -19.68 -3.83
CA GLY A 261 4.28 -21.08 -3.78
C GLY A 261 5.43 -21.31 -2.81
N ASP A 262 6.34 -22.23 -3.17
CA ASP A 262 7.37 -22.78 -2.28
C ASP A 262 8.77 -22.17 -2.47
N LEU A 263 8.95 -21.34 -3.50
CA LEU A 263 10.24 -20.79 -3.96
C LEU A 263 10.14 -19.26 -4.18
N THR A 264 9.66 -18.57 -3.15
CA THR A 264 9.40 -17.13 -3.14
C THR A 264 10.28 -16.36 -2.15
N ASP A 265 11.09 -17.05 -1.36
CA ASP A 265 11.97 -16.43 -0.38
C ASP A 265 13.22 -15.86 -1.04
N ILE A 266 13.79 -14.81 -0.45
CA ILE A 266 14.98 -14.11 -1.01
C ILE A 266 16.16 -15.07 -1.21
N GLU A 267 16.28 -16.10 -0.35
CA GLU A 267 17.32 -17.13 -0.45
C GLU A 267 17.15 -18.06 -1.67
N ASP A 268 15.92 -18.24 -2.18
CA ASP A 268 15.64 -19.08 -3.35
C ASP A 268 15.94 -18.35 -4.68
N ASN A 269 16.11 -17.03 -4.67
CA ASN A 269 16.34 -16.22 -5.88
C ASN A 269 17.60 -16.65 -6.65
N ASP A 270 18.73 -16.85 -5.96
CA ASP A 270 19.99 -17.30 -6.57
C ASP A 270 19.87 -18.72 -7.14
N PHE A 271 19.14 -19.60 -6.44
CA PHE A 271 18.85 -20.95 -6.90
C PHE A 271 18.00 -20.94 -8.18
N ARG A 272 16.93 -20.13 -8.21
CA ARG A 272 16.07 -19.94 -9.39
C ARG A 272 16.84 -19.37 -10.57
N ALA A 273 17.61 -18.30 -10.37
CA ALA A 273 18.40 -17.68 -11.44
C ALA A 273 19.41 -18.68 -12.06
N ASN A 274 20.04 -19.52 -11.24
CA ASN A 274 20.90 -20.60 -11.74
C ASN A 274 20.09 -21.70 -12.47
N ALA A 275 18.99 -22.16 -11.90
CA ALA A 275 18.15 -23.23 -12.45
C ALA A 275 17.50 -22.86 -13.79
N GLU A 276 17.02 -21.62 -13.93
CA GLU A 276 16.38 -21.13 -15.16
C GLU A 276 17.37 -20.97 -16.32
N CYS A 277 18.64 -20.72 -16.02
CA CYS A 277 19.69 -20.54 -17.03
C CYS A 277 20.44 -21.85 -17.35
N ASN A 278 20.92 -22.56 -16.33
CA ASN A 278 21.95 -23.60 -16.48
C ASN A 278 21.41 -25.04 -16.43
N GLU A 279 20.22 -25.27 -15.87
CA GLU A 279 19.67 -26.62 -15.70
C GLU A 279 18.77 -27.07 -16.86
N ASN A 280 18.61 -28.39 -16.98
CA ASN A 280 17.64 -28.97 -17.91
C ASN A 280 16.21 -28.67 -17.46
N ARG A 281 15.31 -28.49 -18.43
CA ARG A 281 13.92 -28.08 -18.18
C ARG A 281 12.95 -28.69 -19.17
N VAL A 282 11.68 -28.82 -18.78
CA VAL A 282 10.59 -29.25 -19.67
C VAL A 282 9.57 -28.13 -19.78
N SER A 283 9.41 -27.56 -20.97
CA SER A 283 8.46 -26.49 -21.26
C SER A 283 7.24 -27.01 -22.01
N TRP A 284 6.04 -26.67 -21.55
CA TRP A 284 4.79 -26.79 -22.28
C TRP A 284 4.37 -25.43 -22.88
N ASP A 285 4.37 -24.38 -22.06
CA ASP A 285 3.82 -23.04 -22.37
C ASP A 285 2.36 -23.10 -22.86
N THR A 286 1.54 -23.99 -22.28
CA THR A 286 0.18 -24.27 -22.75
C THR A 286 -0.88 -23.80 -21.77
N ALA A 287 -1.95 -23.19 -22.28
CA ALA A 287 -3.08 -22.70 -21.47
C ALA A 287 -4.38 -23.45 -21.78
N ARG A 288 -4.97 -24.07 -20.75
CA ARG A 288 -6.29 -24.71 -20.76
C ARG A 288 -7.30 -23.80 -20.07
N ARG A 289 -8.18 -23.19 -20.86
CA ARG A 289 -9.38 -22.50 -20.35
C ARG A 289 -10.43 -23.53 -19.94
N CYS A 290 -11.29 -23.22 -18.97
CA CYS A 290 -12.43 -24.05 -18.57
C CYS A 290 -13.65 -23.16 -18.33
N PHE A 291 -14.81 -23.55 -18.84
CA PHE A 291 -16.07 -22.92 -18.45
C PHE A 291 -16.58 -23.53 -17.14
N ILE A 292 -16.87 -22.68 -16.16
CA ILE A 292 -17.38 -23.09 -14.84
C ILE A 292 -18.73 -22.42 -14.62
N ASP A 293 -19.79 -23.22 -14.37
CA ASP A 293 -21.10 -22.67 -14.02
C ASP A 293 -21.17 -22.17 -12.57
N ALA A 294 -22.27 -21.52 -12.19
CA ALA A 294 -22.46 -20.98 -10.83
C ALA A 294 -22.28 -22.03 -9.71
N GLY A 295 -22.68 -23.27 -9.95
CA GLY A 295 -22.50 -24.39 -9.02
C GLY A 295 -21.04 -24.87 -8.96
N GLY A 296 -20.34 -24.84 -10.10
CA GLY A 296 -18.91 -25.09 -10.18
C GLY A 296 -18.08 -24.03 -9.47
N VAL A 297 -18.43 -22.75 -9.61
CA VAL A 297 -17.78 -21.62 -8.90
C VAL A 297 -17.97 -21.77 -7.40
N ALA A 298 -19.20 -22.02 -6.93
CA ALA A 298 -19.47 -22.27 -5.52
C ALA A 298 -18.77 -23.53 -4.99
N CYS A 299 -18.58 -24.56 -5.82
CA CYS A 299 -17.84 -25.76 -5.45
C CYS A 299 -16.33 -25.51 -5.37
N LEU A 300 -15.76 -24.75 -6.31
CA LEU A 300 -14.36 -24.35 -6.31
C LEU A 300 -14.04 -23.56 -5.05
N SER A 301 -14.78 -22.49 -4.77
CA SER A 301 -14.54 -21.64 -3.60
C SER A 301 -14.65 -22.40 -2.28
N ARG A 302 -15.65 -23.29 -2.14
CA ARG A 302 -15.80 -24.16 -0.96
C ARG A 302 -14.60 -25.09 -0.78
N ARG A 303 -14.17 -25.76 -1.85
CA ARG A 303 -13.08 -26.74 -1.76
C ARG A 303 -11.72 -26.08 -1.52
N ILE A 304 -11.50 -24.87 -2.03
CA ILE A 304 -10.33 -24.05 -1.68
C ILE A 304 -10.38 -23.74 -0.17
N ALA A 305 -11.52 -23.31 0.37
CA ALA A 305 -11.67 -23.03 1.79
C ALA A 305 -11.49 -24.28 2.69
N GLU A 306 -11.89 -25.47 2.24
CA GLU A 306 -11.79 -26.73 2.99
C GLU A 306 -10.41 -27.40 2.92
N CYS A 307 -9.75 -27.37 1.76
CA CYS A 307 -8.51 -28.12 1.50
C CYS A 307 -7.26 -27.24 1.38
N ARG A 308 -7.41 -25.96 0.98
CA ARG A 308 -6.36 -25.01 0.56
C ARG A 308 -5.51 -25.46 -0.64
N LEU A 309 -4.86 -26.61 -0.50
CA LEU A 309 -3.92 -27.21 -1.44
C LEU A 309 -4.64 -27.98 -2.57
N TRP A 310 -4.23 -27.72 -3.80
CA TRP A 310 -4.74 -28.36 -5.00
C TRP A 310 -3.65 -29.21 -5.68
N PRO A 311 -3.87 -30.51 -5.90
CA PRO A 311 -2.84 -31.38 -6.46
C PRO A 311 -2.78 -31.27 -7.99
N VAL A 312 -1.57 -31.08 -8.50
CA VAL A 312 -1.21 -31.26 -9.92
C VAL A 312 -0.23 -32.43 -10.00
N GLU A 313 -0.61 -33.49 -10.69
CA GLU A 313 0.23 -34.69 -10.85
C GLU A 313 1.07 -34.58 -12.13
N ILE A 314 2.32 -35.04 -12.07
CA ILE A 314 3.28 -35.01 -13.18
C ILE A 314 3.81 -36.42 -13.40
N MET A 315 3.98 -36.82 -14.66
CA MET A 315 4.62 -38.09 -15.02
C MET A 315 5.45 -37.99 -16.30
N LYS A 316 6.38 -38.93 -16.45
CA LYS A 316 7.04 -39.24 -17.72
C LYS A 316 6.29 -40.40 -18.38
N ALA A 317 5.74 -40.16 -19.58
CA ALA A 317 5.04 -41.17 -20.36
C ALA A 317 5.97 -41.84 -21.38
N ASN A 318 6.09 -43.16 -21.28
CA ASN A 318 6.89 -43.98 -22.21
C ASN A 318 6.07 -44.35 -23.45
N GLN A 319 6.54 -43.98 -24.65
CA GLN A 319 5.89 -44.39 -25.90
C GLN A 319 6.14 -45.88 -26.20
N THR A 320 5.15 -46.75 -25.96
CA THR A 320 5.23 -48.16 -26.37
C THR A 320 5.16 -48.29 -27.90
N VAL A 321 6.28 -48.62 -28.54
CA VAL A 321 6.32 -48.90 -29.99
C VAL A 321 5.57 -50.21 -30.28
N PRO A 322 4.58 -50.24 -31.20
CA PRO A 322 3.91 -51.47 -31.58
C PRO A 322 4.83 -52.34 -32.44
N THR A 323 5.48 -53.33 -31.83
CA THR A 323 6.34 -54.29 -32.51
C THR A 323 5.53 -55.17 -33.49
N LYS A 324 5.79 -55.01 -34.79
CA LYS A 324 5.22 -55.86 -35.82
C LYS A 324 5.85 -57.25 -35.79
N GLY A 325 5.08 -58.25 -35.37
CA GLY A 325 5.27 -59.64 -35.77
C GLY A 325 5.85 -60.57 -34.70
N GLY A 326 4.98 -61.40 -34.11
CA GLY A 326 5.36 -62.48 -33.19
C GLY A 326 4.16 -63.32 -32.77
N ARG A 327 3.81 -64.36 -33.54
CA ARG A 327 2.78 -65.34 -33.14
C ARG A 327 3.35 -66.37 -32.16
N SER A 328 3.54 -66.01 -30.89
CA SER A 328 3.70 -67.00 -29.79
C SER A 328 3.72 -66.35 -28.39
N ALA A 329 2.54 -66.13 -27.81
CA ALA A 329 2.31 -66.05 -26.36
C ALA A 329 0.81 -65.83 -26.11
N ARG A 330 0.04 -66.93 -26.10
CA ARG A 330 -1.27 -66.96 -25.44
C ARG A 330 -1.03 -67.68 -24.11
N ASP A 331 -1.68 -67.20 -23.05
CA ASP A 331 -1.62 -67.70 -21.67
C ASP A 331 -0.50 -67.11 -20.78
N LYS A 332 -0.77 -65.90 -20.28
CA LYS A 332 -0.62 -65.51 -18.87
C LYS A 332 -1.47 -64.24 -18.65
N LEU A 333 -2.65 -64.38 -18.03
CA LEU A 333 -3.31 -63.24 -17.40
C LEU A 333 -2.71 -63.10 -16.00
N GLY A 334 -1.85 -62.09 -15.84
CA GLY A 334 -1.56 -61.46 -14.56
C GLY A 334 -2.09 -60.03 -14.62
N GLU A 335 -2.60 -59.51 -13.52
CA GLU A 335 -3.02 -58.11 -13.38
C GLU A 335 -1.79 -57.23 -13.18
N ASP A 336 -1.01 -57.02 -14.24
CA ASP A 336 0.03 -55.99 -14.24
C ASP A 336 -0.64 -54.62 -14.33
N GLU A 337 -0.67 -53.88 -13.22
CA GLU A 337 -1.13 -52.49 -13.22
C GLU A 337 -0.29 -51.64 -14.17
N PRO A 338 -0.88 -50.65 -14.87
CA PRO A 338 -0.14 -49.73 -15.72
C PRO A 338 0.82 -48.87 -14.89
N GLN A 339 2.09 -49.28 -14.82
CA GLN A 339 3.14 -48.61 -14.06
C GLN A 339 3.40 -47.19 -14.62
N ILE A 340 3.15 -46.18 -13.79
CA ILE A 340 3.48 -44.78 -14.08
C ILE A 340 4.95 -44.55 -13.75
N SER A 341 5.73 -44.06 -14.72
CA SER A 341 7.13 -43.69 -14.51
C SER A 341 7.30 -42.22 -14.11
N PHE A 342 8.23 -41.96 -13.18
CA PHE A 342 8.50 -40.65 -12.57
C PHE A 342 7.21 -39.94 -12.09
N HIS A 343 6.41 -40.60 -11.25
CA HIS A 343 5.17 -40.02 -10.72
C HIS A 343 5.47 -39.00 -9.61
N GLY A 344 5.28 -37.72 -9.92
CA GLY A 344 5.41 -36.59 -9.01
C GLY A 344 4.08 -35.88 -8.77
N VAL A 345 4.04 -35.04 -7.73
CA VAL A 345 2.88 -34.23 -7.37
C VAL A 345 3.30 -32.87 -6.83
N VAL A 346 2.51 -31.85 -7.17
CA VAL A 346 2.66 -30.46 -6.77
C VAL A 346 1.41 -30.06 -6.00
N TYR A 347 1.56 -29.34 -4.89
CA TYR A 347 0.46 -28.92 -4.03
C TYR A 347 0.32 -27.39 -4.08
N MET A 348 -0.52 -26.88 -4.97
CA MET A 348 -0.72 -25.43 -5.15
C MET A 348 -1.65 -24.87 -4.09
N ASP A 349 -1.26 -23.82 -3.33
CA ASP A 349 -2.22 -23.08 -2.50
C ASP A 349 -3.08 -22.16 -3.38
N LEU A 350 -4.38 -22.41 -3.41
CA LEU A 350 -5.35 -21.63 -4.18
C LEU A 350 -6.11 -20.60 -3.34
N VAL A 351 -5.85 -20.51 -2.03
CA VAL A 351 -6.49 -19.54 -1.13
C VAL A 351 -6.38 -18.09 -1.61
N PRO A 352 -5.29 -17.63 -2.27
CA PRO A 352 -5.26 -16.26 -2.79
C PRO A 352 -6.34 -15.92 -3.84
N LEU A 353 -6.98 -16.89 -4.50
CA LEU A 353 -8.14 -16.63 -5.37
C LEU A 353 -9.41 -16.23 -4.57
N LEU A 354 -9.45 -16.52 -3.27
CA LEU A 354 -10.51 -16.08 -2.35
C LEU A 354 -10.25 -14.69 -1.76
N TYR A 355 -9.09 -14.08 -2.03
CA TYR A 355 -8.81 -12.72 -1.59
C TYR A 355 -9.63 -11.72 -2.41
N PRO A 356 -10.27 -10.71 -1.78
CA PRO A 356 -11.15 -9.77 -2.47
C PRO A 356 -10.48 -9.10 -3.68
N GLY A 357 -11.01 -9.40 -4.87
CA GLY A 357 -10.60 -8.81 -6.15
C GLY A 357 -9.47 -9.52 -6.88
N VAL A 358 -8.82 -10.53 -6.28
CA VAL A 358 -7.77 -11.30 -6.95
C VAL A 358 -8.36 -12.16 -8.07
N ARG A 359 -7.67 -12.14 -9.23
CA ARG A 359 -8.09 -12.84 -10.45
C ARG A 359 -7.04 -13.78 -11.02
N ARG A 360 -5.80 -13.74 -10.53
CA ARG A 360 -4.66 -14.47 -11.04
C ARG A 360 -3.78 -14.87 -9.87
N ILE A 361 -3.36 -16.12 -9.85
CA ILE A 361 -2.20 -16.62 -9.11
C ILE A 361 -1.19 -17.02 -10.17
N HIS A 362 0.00 -16.42 -10.14
CA HIS A 362 1.19 -16.96 -10.79
C HIS A 362 2.07 -17.56 -9.71
N GLY A 363 2.61 -18.76 -9.91
CA GLY A 363 3.34 -19.40 -8.82
C GLY A 363 4.32 -20.49 -9.20
N VAL A 364 5.25 -20.70 -8.27
CA VAL A 364 6.47 -21.49 -8.41
C VAL A 364 6.48 -22.52 -7.29
N TYR A 365 6.26 -23.78 -7.65
CA TYR A 365 5.92 -24.85 -6.71
C TYR A 365 6.88 -26.03 -6.84
N ARG A 366 7.34 -26.58 -5.71
CA ARG A 366 8.25 -27.73 -5.67
C ARG A 366 7.51 -29.01 -6.05
N ILE A 367 8.20 -29.90 -6.79
CA ILE A 367 7.66 -31.21 -7.19
C ILE A 367 8.08 -32.26 -6.16
N TYR A 368 7.10 -32.88 -5.54
CA TYR A 368 7.29 -33.95 -4.55
C TYR A 368 7.09 -35.33 -5.19
N PRO A 369 7.74 -36.40 -4.68
CA PRO A 369 7.36 -37.78 -5.01
C PRO A 369 5.87 -38.00 -4.71
N PHE A 370 5.16 -38.67 -5.62
CA PHE A 370 3.75 -39.02 -5.38
C PHE A 370 3.62 -40.13 -4.33
N TYR A 371 2.79 -39.87 -3.30
CA TYR A 371 2.32 -40.85 -2.31
C TYR A 371 0.81 -40.68 -2.08
N GLU A 372 0.07 -41.79 -2.03
CA GLU A 372 -1.41 -41.76 -1.85
C GLU A 372 -1.83 -41.28 -0.46
N SER A 373 -1.00 -41.55 0.57
CA SER A 373 -1.17 -41.01 1.92
C SER A 373 -1.19 -39.48 1.93
N ASP A 374 -0.27 -38.88 1.20
CA ASP A 374 -0.02 -37.44 1.22
C ASP A 374 -1.10 -36.72 0.42
N LEU A 375 -1.53 -37.31 -0.71
CA LEU A 375 -2.66 -36.83 -1.49
C LEU A 375 -3.94 -36.79 -0.63
N LEU A 376 -4.23 -37.87 0.10
CA LEU A 376 -5.40 -37.94 0.97
C LEU A 376 -5.32 -36.95 2.13
N ASN A 377 -4.19 -36.91 2.83
CA ASN A 377 -3.99 -36.04 3.98
C ASN A 377 -4.00 -34.55 3.63
N LYS A 378 -3.41 -34.15 2.49
CA LYS A 378 -3.29 -32.74 2.07
C LYS A 378 -4.48 -32.21 1.28
N THR A 379 -5.21 -33.07 0.55
CA THR A 379 -6.20 -32.61 -0.46
C THR A 379 -7.56 -33.31 -0.35
N GLN A 380 -7.71 -34.22 0.62
CA GLN A 380 -8.90 -35.06 0.83
C GLN A 380 -9.28 -35.93 -0.40
N ARG A 381 -8.39 -36.09 -1.39
CA ARG A 381 -8.60 -36.96 -2.56
C ARG A 381 -8.10 -38.37 -2.28
N THR A 382 -8.92 -39.36 -2.64
CA THR A 382 -8.68 -40.79 -2.39
C THR A 382 -8.05 -41.54 -3.56
N TYR A 383 -7.83 -40.89 -4.72
CA TYR A 383 -7.33 -41.54 -5.93
C TYR A 383 -6.44 -40.58 -6.75
N SER A 384 -5.48 -41.15 -7.48
CA SER A 384 -4.67 -40.44 -8.47
C SER A 384 -5.39 -40.33 -9.81
N ILE A 385 -5.37 -39.14 -10.38
CA ILE A 385 -5.94 -38.83 -11.70
C ILE A 385 -5.15 -39.60 -12.78
N LEU A 386 -3.83 -39.62 -12.70
CA LEU A 386 -2.99 -40.30 -13.69
C LEU A 386 -3.15 -41.83 -13.63
N LYS A 387 -3.31 -42.42 -12.43
CA LYS A 387 -3.61 -43.85 -12.26
C LYS A 387 -5.01 -44.23 -12.75
N GLU A 388 -5.99 -43.33 -12.67
CA GLU A 388 -7.32 -43.57 -13.23
C GLU A 388 -7.30 -43.51 -14.76
N LEU A 389 -6.66 -42.48 -15.33
CA LEU A 389 -6.49 -42.31 -16.78
C LEU A 389 -5.78 -43.49 -17.44
N SER A 390 -4.77 -44.08 -16.79
CA SER A 390 -4.04 -45.24 -17.32
C SER A 390 -4.83 -46.56 -17.27
N ARG A 391 -5.89 -46.65 -16.44
CA ARG A 391 -6.76 -47.82 -16.30
C ARG A 391 -7.98 -47.82 -17.25
N ALA A 392 -8.24 -46.73 -17.98
CA ALA A 392 -9.43 -46.58 -18.82
C ALA A 392 -9.40 -47.46 -20.11
N PRO A 393 -10.49 -48.16 -20.48
CA PRO A 393 -10.50 -49.07 -21.63
C PRO A 393 -10.63 -48.35 -23.00
N PRO A 394 -9.97 -48.86 -24.06
CA PRO A 394 -10.05 -48.26 -25.40
C PRO A 394 -11.35 -48.65 -26.14
N THR A 395 -12.36 -47.80 -26.05
CA THR A 395 -13.63 -47.86 -26.80
C THR A 395 -13.97 -46.46 -27.34
N LEU A 396 -14.33 -46.21 -28.61
CA LEU A 396 -14.83 -47.10 -29.67
C LEU A 396 -14.49 -46.51 -31.07
N GLY A 397 -14.11 -47.33 -32.05
CA GLY A 397 -14.07 -46.94 -33.48
C GLY A 397 -12.71 -46.44 -34.04
N ARG A 398 -12.18 -47.14 -35.04
CA ARG A 398 -10.95 -46.76 -35.75
C ARG A 398 -11.19 -45.67 -36.80
N THR A 399 -10.67 -44.48 -36.55
CA THR A 399 -10.19 -43.55 -37.60
C THR A 399 -8.79 -43.02 -37.25
N ARG A 400 -8.09 -42.41 -38.21
CA ARG A 400 -6.62 -42.25 -38.17
C ARG A 400 -6.13 -41.10 -37.28
N ALA A 401 -4.94 -41.32 -36.70
CA ALA A 401 -4.08 -40.37 -35.97
C ALA A 401 -4.60 -39.93 -34.58
N ASN A 402 -3.67 -39.86 -33.61
CA ASN A 402 -3.98 -39.58 -32.21
C ASN A 402 -4.42 -38.12 -32.02
N SER A 403 -5.72 -37.89 -31.84
CA SER A 403 -6.24 -36.64 -31.27
C SER A 403 -6.17 -36.71 -29.74
N SER A 404 -5.11 -36.15 -29.16
CA SER A 404 -4.95 -36.07 -27.70
C SER A 404 -5.79 -34.95 -27.07
N VAL A 405 -7.12 -35.03 -27.12
CA VAL A 405 -8.08 -34.40 -26.17
C VAL A 405 -9.44 -35.09 -26.32
N ASP A 406 -9.66 -36.22 -25.64
CA ASP A 406 -11.00 -36.78 -25.43
C ASP A 406 -11.49 -36.43 -24.02
N SER A 407 -12.60 -35.70 -23.94
CA SER A 407 -13.21 -35.29 -22.66
C SER A 407 -13.92 -36.47 -22.02
N LEU A 408 -13.21 -37.26 -21.21
CA LEU A 408 -13.82 -38.32 -20.40
C LEU A 408 -14.94 -37.73 -19.52
N ARG A 409 -16.19 -38.16 -19.76
CA ARG A 409 -17.32 -37.84 -18.88
C ARG A 409 -17.06 -38.46 -17.51
N ALA A 410 -17.08 -37.63 -16.47
CA ALA A 410 -16.86 -38.05 -15.09
C ALA A 410 -17.74 -39.25 -14.69
N PHE A 411 -17.14 -40.25 -14.03
CA PHE A 411 -17.89 -41.32 -13.40
C PHE A 411 -18.68 -40.78 -12.21
N GLN A 412 -19.97 -41.15 -12.11
CA GLN A 412 -20.82 -40.75 -11.00
C GLN A 412 -20.41 -41.48 -9.71
N SER A 413 -19.98 -40.74 -8.69
CA SER A 413 -19.67 -41.24 -7.35
C SER A 413 -20.94 -41.66 -6.59
N LYS A 414 -21.39 -42.90 -6.79
CA LYS A 414 -22.50 -43.51 -6.03
C LYS A 414 -22.12 -43.89 -4.59
N THR A 415 -21.82 -42.89 -3.75
CA THR A 415 -21.47 -43.17 -2.34
C THR A 415 -21.89 -42.08 -1.34
N PHE A 416 -23.06 -41.46 -1.48
CA PHE A 416 -23.60 -40.56 -0.44
C PHE A 416 -25.13 -40.55 -0.29
N GLU A 417 -25.78 -41.73 -0.30
CA GLU A 417 -27.20 -41.84 0.10
C GLU A 417 -27.54 -43.29 0.52
N ASN A 418 -27.55 -43.57 1.85
CA ASN A 418 -28.33 -44.66 2.49
C ASN A 418 -28.06 -44.80 4.01
N LEU A 419 -28.33 -43.75 4.81
CA LEU A 419 -28.48 -43.91 6.27
C LEU A 419 -29.56 -42.98 6.84
N ARG A 420 -30.84 -43.37 6.69
CA ARG A 420 -31.91 -42.94 7.61
C ARG A 420 -33.09 -43.92 7.65
N GLY A 421 -33.24 -44.59 8.79
CA GLY A 421 -34.51 -45.16 9.24
C GLY A 421 -34.76 -46.64 8.94
N ASN A 422 -34.46 -47.51 9.92
CA ASN A 422 -35.53 -48.04 10.77
C ASN A 422 -35.01 -48.65 12.08
N LYS A 423 -35.90 -48.76 13.07
CA LYS A 423 -35.66 -49.37 14.39
C LYS A 423 -35.95 -50.88 14.34
N ASP A 424 -35.20 -51.68 15.11
CA ASP A 424 -35.79 -52.67 16.04
C ASP A 424 -34.73 -53.26 17.00
N VAL A 425 -35.20 -53.85 18.10
CA VAL A 425 -34.49 -54.12 19.38
C VAL A 425 -35.13 -55.38 20.04
N PRO A 426 -34.52 -56.17 20.96
CA PRO A 426 -33.12 -56.64 21.18
C PRO A 426 -33.03 -58.21 21.32
N LYS A 427 -31.83 -58.76 21.63
CA LYS A 427 -31.60 -59.69 22.79
C LYS A 427 -30.14 -60.19 22.94
N LYS A 428 -29.67 -60.25 24.20
CA LYS A 428 -28.50 -61.01 24.74
C LYS A 428 -28.99 -62.41 25.22
N PRO A 429 -28.17 -63.38 25.70
CA PRO A 429 -26.74 -63.36 26.12
C PRO A 429 -25.91 -64.58 25.57
N ASP A 430 -24.77 -65.10 26.08
CA ASP A 430 -23.90 -64.75 27.23
C ASP A 430 -22.42 -65.22 27.12
N SER A 431 -21.57 -64.64 27.98
CA SER A 431 -20.39 -65.15 28.72
C SER A 431 -19.23 -66.02 28.14
N GLN A 432 -18.01 -65.60 28.53
CA GLN A 432 -16.73 -66.35 28.74
C GLN A 432 -15.73 -66.55 27.58
N GLY A 433 -14.56 -65.89 27.68
CA GLY A 433 -13.33 -66.25 26.95
C GLY A 433 -12.32 -65.09 26.81
N LYS A 434 -11.10 -65.27 27.33
CA LYS A 434 -9.96 -64.30 27.37
C LYS A 434 -9.66 -63.55 26.05
N PRO A 435 -8.98 -62.38 26.09
CA PRO A 435 -8.55 -61.67 24.89
C PRO A 435 -7.51 -62.48 24.10
N ALA A 436 -7.76 -62.67 22.81
CA ALA A 436 -6.81 -63.23 21.85
C ALA A 436 -6.25 -62.12 20.95
N GLN A 437 -5.08 -62.37 20.38
CA GLN A 437 -4.27 -61.36 19.69
C GLN A 437 -4.86 -60.90 18.36
N SER A 438 -4.46 -59.69 17.97
CA SER A 438 -4.66 -59.12 16.65
C SER A 438 -3.67 -59.72 15.64
N ASP A 439 -4.08 -60.79 14.97
CA ASP A 439 -3.52 -61.23 13.69
C ASP A 439 -4.51 -60.84 12.58
N SER A 440 -4.12 -60.34 11.41
CA SER A 440 -2.79 -59.90 10.96
C SER A 440 -2.98 -58.95 9.78
N VAL A 441 -2.36 -57.77 9.80
CA VAL A 441 -2.11 -57.02 8.56
C VAL A 441 -1.05 -57.80 7.79
N THR A 442 -1.47 -58.57 6.78
CA THR A 442 -0.52 -59.14 5.81
C THR A 442 0.12 -57.99 5.05
N GLY A 443 1.40 -57.75 5.29
CA GLY A 443 2.12 -56.62 4.75
C GLY A 443 2.13 -56.64 3.22
N LEU A 444 1.64 -55.54 2.64
CA LEU A 444 2.24 -55.01 1.42
C LEU A 444 3.35 -54.07 1.89
N GLU A 445 4.58 -54.34 1.47
CA GLU A 445 5.69 -53.41 1.68
C GLU A 445 5.33 -52.06 1.02
N PRO A 446 5.66 -50.91 1.63
CA PRO A 446 5.43 -49.63 0.97
C PRO A 446 6.25 -49.59 -0.32
N GLN A 447 5.57 -49.54 -1.47
CA GLN A 447 6.23 -49.34 -2.75
C GLN A 447 6.89 -47.96 -2.74
N VAL A 448 8.21 -47.94 -2.51
CA VAL A 448 9.00 -46.72 -2.53
C VAL A 448 9.01 -46.19 -3.95
N ASN A 449 8.50 -44.98 -4.15
CA ASN A 449 8.47 -44.29 -5.43
C ASN A 449 9.87 -43.73 -5.75
N THR A 450 10.82 -44.63 -6.03
CA THR A 450 12.24 -44.29 -6.25
C THR A 450 12.46 -43.38 -7.45
N GLU A 451 11.66 -43.50 -8.51
CA GLU A 451 11.71 -42.58 -9.66
C GLU A 451 11.14 -41.19 -9.32
N GLY A 452 10.06 -41.13 -8.53
CA GLY A 452 9.49 -39.86 -8.07
C GLY A 452 10.40 -39.14 -7.05
N GLN A 453 11.16 -39.87 -6.25
CA GLN A 453 12.15 -39.31 -5.31
C GLN A 453 13.20 -38.45 -6.03
N MET A 454 13.51 -38.76 -7.29
CA MET A 454 14.48 -38.01 -8.08
C MET A 454 14.10 -36.54 -8.30
N TYR A 455 12.80 -36.17 -8.25
CA TYR A 455 12.37 -34.77 -8.30
C TYR A 455 12.81 -34.00 -7.04
N ALA A 456 12.70 -34.62 -5.86
CA ALA A 456 13.15 -34.01 -4.61
C ALA A 456 14.68 -33.91 -4.56
N ASP A 457 15.38 -34.94 -5.04
CA ASP A 457 16.85 -34.99 -5.07
C ASP A 457 17.44 -33.92 -6.01
N SER A 458 16.77 -33.65 -7.14
CA SER A 458 17.15 -32.57 -8.08
C SER A 458 16.51 -31.20 -7.77
N ARG A 459 15.73 -31.09 -6.69
CA ARG A 459 14.96 -29.88 -6.31
C ARG A 459 14.09 -29.34 -7.44
N SER A 460 13.48 -30.22 -8.24
CA SER A 460 12.64 -29.81 -9.37
C SER A 460 11.44 -28.98 -8.92
N TYR A 461 11.11 -27.96 -9.71
CA TYR A 461 9.95 -27.10 -9.48
C TYR A 461 9.24 -26.74 -10.79
N ILE A 462 7.97 -26.36 -10.69
CA ILE A 462 7.13 -26.00 -11.83
C ILE A 462 6.56 -24.59 -11.67
N ILE A 463 6.46 -23.86 -12.78
CA ILE A 463 5.72 -22.60 -12.87
C ILE A 463 4.32 -22.87 -13.43
N ILE A 464 3.29 -22.47 -12.69
CA ILE A 464 1.87 -22.62 -13.05
C ILE A 464 1.11 -21.32 -12.75
N GLU A 465 0.37 -20.85 -13.75
CA GLU A 465 -0.58 -19.74 -13.60
C GLU A 465 -2.02 -20.27 -13.54
N ILE A 466 -2.82 -19.77 -12.60
CA ILE A 466 -4.26 -19.95 -12.58
C ILE A 466 -4.94 -18.58 -12.57
N ALA A 467 -5.71 -18.29 -13.62
CA ALA A 467 -6.47 -17.06 -13.77
C ALA A 467 -7.98 -17.34 -13.86
N VAL A 468 -8.79 -16.43 -13.33
CA VAL A 468 -10.26 -16.41 -13.42
C VAL A 468 -10.69 -15.07 -14.01
N GLU A 469 -11.64 -15.09 -14.95
CA GLU A 469 -12.11 -13.86 -15.62
C GLU A 469 -12.75 -12.86 -14.64
N LYS A 470 -13.53 -13.39 -13.68
CA LYS A 470 -14.10 -12.65 -12.54
C LYS A 470 -13.50 -13.17 -11.23
N PRO A 471 -13.22 -12.31 -10.24
CA PRO A 471 -12.64 -12.75 -8.97
C PRO A 471 -13.65 -13.62 -8.19
N LEU A 472 -13.18 -14.64 -7.47
CA LEU A 472 -14.08 -15.52 -6.70
C LEU A 472 -14.69 -14.79 -5.50
N ALA A 473 -13.94 -13.87 -4.89
CA ALA A 473 -14.41 -12.89 -3.92
C ALA A 473 -14.40 -11.48 -4.55
N PRO A 474 -15.53 -10.77 -4.67
CA PRO A 474 -15.54 -9.42 -5.20
C PRO A 474 -14.93 -8.42 -4.20
N LYS A 475 -14.03 -7.54 -4.67
CA LYS A 475 -13.57 -6.38 -3.90
C LYS A 475 -14.58 -5.24 -4.02
N ARG A 476 -14.89 -4.56 -2.92
CA ARG A 476 -15.68 -3.32 -2.95
C ARG A 476 -14.91 -2.26 -3.76
N PRO A 477 -15.55 -1.57 -4.73
CA PRO A 477 -14.86 -0.55 -5.50
C PRO A 477 -14.52 0.66 -4.61
N PRO A 478 -13.40 1.37 -4.87
CA PRO A 478 -12.97 2.50 -4.04
C PRO A 478 -14.00 3.64 -4.03
N GLU A 479 -14.80 3.76 -5.08
CA GLU A 479 -15.92 4.71 -5.19
C GLU A 479 -17.05 4.41 -4.20
N GLU A 480 -17.38 3.12 -3.97
CA GLU A 480 -18.38 2.73 -2.96
C GLU A 480 -17.85 2.98 -1.54
N LEU A 481 -16.59 2.63 -1.27
CA LEU A 481 -15.94 2.88 0.02
C LEU A 481 -15.88 4.38 0.33
N ALA A 482 -15.50 5.20 -0.65
CA ALA A 482 -15.53 6.66 -0.51
C ALA A 482 -16.97 7.16 -0.24
N LYS A 483 -17.99 6.61 -0.92
CA LYS A 483 -19.40 6.96 -0.69
C LYS A 483 -19.88 6.58 0.71
N ARG A 484 -19.53 5.40 1.22
CA ARG A 484 -19.87 4.99 2.60
C ARG A 484 -19.19 5.89 3.62
N VAL A 485 -17.91 6.22 3.43
CA VAL A 485 -17.20 7.19 4.30
C VAL A 485 -17.84 8.59 4.23
N MET A 486 -18.35 9.03 3.06
CA MET A 486 -19.14 10.26 2.95
C MET A 486 -20.51 10.19 3.66
N GLU A 487 -21.13 9.03 3.73
CA GLU A 487 -22.41 8.81 4.41
C GLU A 487 -22.24 8.76 5.94
N LEU A 488 -21.13 8.17 6.42
CA LEU A 488 -20.73 8.16 7.84
C LEU A 488 -20.20 9.53 8.30
N VAL A 489 -19.37 10.18 7.48
CA VAL A 489 -18.71 11.46 7.76
C VAL A 489 -18.87 12.41 6.57
N PRO A 490 -19.95 13.22 6.53
CA PRO A 490 -20.19 14.12 5.41
C PRO A 490 -19.09 15.19 5.32
N PRO A 491 -18.60 15.50 4.10
CA PRO A 491 -17.58 16.53 3.90
C PRO A 491 -18.12 17.89 4.33
N ARG A 492 -17.28 18.68 5.00
CA ARG A 492 -17.63 20.01 5.45
C ARG A 492 -17.89 20.91 4.23
N PRO A 493 -19.06 21.58 4.13
CA PRO A 493 -19.30 22.50 3.03
C PRO A 493 -18.24 23.62 3.08
N PRO A 494 -17.60 23.96 1.94
CA PRO A 494 -16.57 24.98 1.93
C PRO A 494 -17.16 26.30 2.41
N LEU A 495 -16.51 26.93 3.40
CA LEU A 495 -16.91 28.23 3.89
C LEU A 495 -17.01 29.20 2.70
N PRO A 496 -18.09 29.99 2.57
CA PRO A 496 -18.26 30.90 1.45
C PRO A 496 -17.06 31.85 1.41
N ARG A 497 -16.31 31.80 0.30
CA ARG A 497 -15.11 32.63 0.11
C ARG A 497 -15.49 34.09 0.38
N ARG A 498 -14.86 34.73 1.37
CA ARG A 498 -14.87 36.19 1.47
C ARG A 498 -14.39 36.71 0.12
N PRO A 499 -15.20 37.47 -0.64
CA PRO A 499 -14.79 37.88 -1.97
C PRO A 499 -13.61 38.82 -1.83
N ALA A 500 -12.50 38.57 -2.55
CA ALA A 500 -11.33 39.44 -2.55
C ALA A 500 -11.66 40.91 -2.96
N GLY A 501 -12.83 41.14 -3.56
CA GLY A 501 -13.41 42.48 -3.74
C GLY A 501 -13.62 43.23 -2.42
N ALA A 502 -14.16 42.59 -1.38
CA ALA A 502 -14.45 43.23 -0.09
C ALA A 502 -13.19 43.82 0.56
N GLU A 503 -12.08 43.09 0.55
CA GLU A 503 -10.79 43.55 1.06
C GLU A 503 -10.20 44.67 0.18
N ARG A 504 -10.24 44.50 -1.15
CA ARG A 504 -9.81 45.54 -2.10
C ARG A 504 -10.64 46.83 -2.01
N ALA A 505 -11.93 46.75 -1.70
CA ALA A 505 -12.81 47.90 -1.53
C ALA A 505 -12.46 48.70 -0.26
N VAL A 506 -12.08 48.00 0.82
CA VAL A 506 -11.60 48.62 2.06
C VAL A 506 -10.23 49.27 1.85
N GLN A 507 -9.29 48.56 1.22
CA GLN A 507 -7.96 49.11 0.88
C GLN A 507 -8.07 50.34 -0.03
N GLU A 508 -8.99 50.35 -0.99
CA GLU A 508 -9.27 51.52 -1.82
C GLU A 508 -9.85 52.67 -1.00
N TYR A 509 -10.80 52.41 -0.09
CA TYR A 509 -11.35 53.45 0.79
C TYR A 509 -10.27 54.07 1.70
N GLN A 510 -9.46 53.22 2.35
CA GLN A 510 -8.32 53.66 3.17
C GLN A 510 -7.32 54.51 2.33
N SER A 511 -6.99 54.11 1.10
CA SER A 511 -6.06 54.90 0.27
C SER A 511 -6.65 56.25 -0.18
N GLN A 512 -7.96 56.33 -0.45
CA GLN A 512 -8.63 57.61 -0.70
C GLN A 512 -8.62 58.52 0.54
N ILE A 513 -8.84 57.97 1.75
CA ILE A 513 -8.75 58.73 3.01
C ILE A 513 -7.35 59.30 3.21
N ALA A 514 -6.30 58.48 3.06
CA ALA A 514 -4.91 58.92 3.18
C ALA A 514 -4.57 60.02 2.16
N SER A 515 -5.06 59.89 0.92
CA SER A 515 -4.90 60.93 -0.13
C SER A 515 -5.59 62.25 0.24
N VAL A 516 -6.82 62.19 0.74
CA VAL A 516 -7.56 63.38 1.19
C VAL A 516 -6.88 64.02 2.41
N ALA A 517 -6.43 63.21 3.38
CA ALA A 517 -5.73 63.68 4.57
C ALA A 517 -4.42 64.41 4.22
N ALA A 518 -3.62 63.86 3.30
CA ALA A 518 -2.41 64.51 2.81
C ALA A 518 -2.70 65.84 2.10
N GLN A 519 -3.76 65.91 1.28
CA GLN A 519 -4.17 67.15 0.61
C GLN A 519 -4.69 68.20 1.62
N VAL A 520 -5.44 67.80 2.64
CA VAL A 520 -5.87 68.71 3.73
C VAL A 520 -4.66 69.22 4.53
N LEU A 521 -3.66 68.37 4.76
CA LEU A 521 -2.42 68.74 5.46
C LEU A 521 -1.58 69.72 4.64
N ASP A 522 -1.42 69.52 3.33
CA ASP A 522 -0.78 70.48 2.42
C ASP A 522 -1.48 71.85 2.46
N GLN A 523 -2.82 71.88 2.39
CA GLN A 523 -3.56 73.15 2.50
C GLN A 523 -3.39 73.82 3.87
N TYR A 524 -3.32 73.05 4.94
CA TYR A 524 -3.01 73.56 6.27
C TYR A 524 -1.57 74.12 6.36
N GLN A 525 -0.60 73.47 5.72
CA GLN A 525 0.78 73.97 5.62
C GLN A 525 0.90 75.21 4.75
N GLN A 526 0.13 75.33 3.66
CA GLN A 526 0.11 76.55 2.83
C GLN A 526 -0.47 77.76 3.57
N LEU A 527 -1.54 77.56 4.35
CA LEU A 527 -2.21 78.63 5.10
C LEU A 527 -1.47 79.01 6.41
N PHE A 528 -0.84 78.05 7.09
CA PHE A 528 -0.31 78.25 8.44
C PHE A 528 1.15 77.82 8.64
N GLY A 529 1.82 77.24 7.64
CA GLY A 529 3.16 76.66 7.75
C GLY A 529 4.26 77.64 8.17
N THR A 530 4.10 78.93 7.86
CA THR A 530 5.00 80.00 8.33
C THR A 530 5.00 80.19 9.85
N ALA A 531 3.99 79.66 10.56
CA ALA A 531 3.93 79.65 12.03
C ALA A 531 4.68 78.46 12.67
N PHE A 532 5.25 77.53 11.89
CA PHE A 532 5.90 76.31 12.38
C PHE A 532 7.43 76.31 12.19
N VAL A 533 8.04 77.48 12.00
CA VAL A 533 9.50 77.63 11.89
C VAL A 533 10.19 77.27 13.23
N PRO A 534 11.31 76.53 13.24
CA PRO A 534 12.00 76.13 14.48
C PRO A 534 12.39 77.34 15.33
N GLY A 535 11.98 77.35 16.60
CA GLY A 535 12.20 78.45 17.55
C GLY A 535 10.98 79.34 17.84
N GLY A 536 9.83 79.08 17.20
CA GLY A 536 8.56 79.72 17.55
C GLY A 536 8.04 79.36 18.96
N LYS A 537 7.25 80.26 19.57
CA LYS A 537 6.56 79.98 20.84
C LYS A 537 5.53 78.84 20.68
N PRO A 538 5.26 78.04 21.73
CA PRO A 538 4.21 77.03 21.69
C PRO A 538 2.84 77.64 21.33
N LEU A 539 2.05 76.87 20.60
CA LEU A 539 0.77 77.31 20.04
C LEU A 539 -0.29 77.51 21.14
N ASP A 540 -1.02 78.62 21.04
CA ASP A 540 -2.11 78.95 21.94
C ASP A 540 -3.37 78.14 21.58
N PRO A 541 -3.92 77.30 22.50
CA PRO A 541 -5.08 76.46 22.23
C PRO A 541 -6.32 77.25 21.78
N VAL A 542 -6.47 78.50 22.22
CA VAL A 542 -7.63 79.35 21.88
C VAL A 542 -7.70 79.68 20.38
N LEU A 543 -6.54 79.69 19.70
CA LEU A 543 -6.43 79.95 18.26
C LEU A 543 -6.64 78.69 17.39
N GLN A 544 -6.70 77.49 17.98
CA GLN A 544 -6.88 76.24 17.22
C GLN A 544 -8.23 76.18 16.51
N GLU A 545 -9.31 76.58 17.20
CA GLU A 545 -10.66 76.58 16.63
C GLU A 545 -10.82 77.64 15.54
N GLN A 546 -10.21 78.82 15.70
CA GLN A 546 -10.17 79.85 14.66
C GLN A 546 -9.47 79.34 13.39
N ARG A 547 -8.30 78.71 13.50
CA ARG A 547 -7.59 78.11 12.35
C ARG A 547 -8.40 77.00 11.69
N LYS A 548 -9.10 76.17 12.47
CA LYS A 548 -10.03 75.16 11.95
C LYS A 548 -11.16 75.80 11.15
N THR A 549 -11.80 76.85 11.65
CA THR A 549 -12.87 77.57 10.91
C THR A 549 -12.35 78.23 9.63
N GLN A 550 -11.14 78.80 9.65
CA GLN A 550 -10.51 79.40 8.47
C GLN A 550 -10.13 78.35 7.41
N LEU A 551 -9.54 77.22 7.80
CA LEU A 551 -9.26 76.09 6.91
C LEU A 551 -10.56 75.56 6.27
N LEU A 552 -11.61 75.36 7.07
CA LEU A 552 -12.92 74.92 6.56
C LEU A 552 -13.54 75.95 5.63
N GLY A 553 -13.36 77.25 5.87
CA GLY A 553 -13.77 78.32 4.96
C GLY A 553 -13.07 78.21 3.60
N GLU A 554 -11.74 78.16 3.60
CA GLU A 554 -10.93 78.03 2.38
C GLU A 554 -11.23 76.75 1.59
N LEU A 555 -11.36 75.59 2.27
CA LEU A 555 -11.70 74.33 1.62
C LEU A 555 -13.09 74.34 0.97
N ASN A 556 -14.05 75.07 1.54
CA ASN A 556 -15.39 75.24 0.95
C ASN A 556 -15.37 76.25 -0.21
N CYS A 557 -14.74 77.43 -0.04
CA CYS A 557 -14.69 78.47 -1.06
C CYS A 557 -13.86 78.07 -2.30
N SER A 558 -12.80 77.28 -2.11
CA SER A 558 -11.98 76.75 -3.21
C SER A 558 -12.59 75.55 -3.94
N GLY A 559 -13.73 75.02 -3.47
CA GLY A 559 -14.36 73.81 -3.99
C GLY A 559 -13.65 72.49 -3.64
N LYS A 560 -12.48 72.53 -2.97
CA LYS A 560 -11.69 71.34 -2.61
C LYS A 560 -12.47 70.38 -1.70
N TYR A 561 -13.28 70.90 -0.77
CA TYR A 561 -14.17 70.10 0.09
C TYR A 561 -15.16 69.25 -0.72
N PHE A 562 -15.72 69.81 -1.80
CA PHE A 562 -16.63 69.07 -2.68
C PHE A 562 -15.89 67.98 -3.48
N ALA A 563 -14.68 68.27 -3.95
CA ALA A 563 -13.84 67.29 -4.64
C ALA A 563 -13.51 66.08 -3.74
N PHE A 564 -13.12 66.30 -2.48
CA PHE A 564 -12.87 65.23 -1.52
C PHE A 564 -14.12 64.36 -1.27
N LYS A 565 -15.30 64.98 -1.19
CA LYS A 565 -16.57 64.28 -0.99
C LYS A 565 -16.91 63.35 -2.17
N GLU A 566 -16.71 63.81 -3.41
CA GLU A 566 -16.97 63.00 -4.60
C GLU A 566 -15.90 61.90 -4.80
N GLN A 567 -14.64 62.17 -4.42
CA GLN A 567 -13.54 61.18 -4.42
C GLN A 567 -13.84 59.97 -3.50
N MET A 568 -14.33 60.21 -2.28
CA MET A 568 -14.66 59.13 -1.33
C MET A 568 -15.97 58.38 -1.68
N LYS A 569 -16.87 58.99 -2.45
CA LYS A 569 -18.19 58.42 -2.77
C LYS A 569 -18.10 57.09 -3.53
N TYR A 570 -17.17 56.97 -4.47
CA TYR A 570 -17.01 55.75 -5.27
C TYR A 570 -16.57 54.55 -4.42
N SER A 571 -15.56 54.75 -3.56
CA SER A 571 -15.06 53.69 -2.66
C SER A 571 -16.09 53.33 -1.58
N VAL A 572 -16.88 54.28 -1.07
CA VAL A 572 -18.02 53.99 -0.17
C VAL A 572 -19.11 53.16 -0.87
N VAL A 573 -19.50 53.51 -2.09
CA VAL A 573 -20.48 52.71 -2.88
C VAL A 573 -19.95 51.29 -3.13
N ARG A 574 -18.65 51.16 -3.40
CA ARG A 574 -18.00 49.86 -3.59
C ARG A 574 -17.94 49.04 -2.30
N ILE A 575 -17.70 49.65 -1.13
CA ILE A 575 -17.86 48.99 0.18
C ILE A 575 -19.29 48.48 0.39
N VAL A 576 -20.30 49.29 0.10
CA VAL A 576 -21.73 48.90 0.24
C VAL A 576 -22.04 47.67 -0.62
N ARG A 577 -21.50 47.63 -1.84
CA ARG A 577 -21.71 46.52 -2.78
C ARG A 577 -20.88 45.27 -2.46
N GLU A 578 -19.59 45.42 -2.18
CA GLU A 578 -18.63 44.29 -2.11
C GLU A 578 -18.41 43.78 -0.68
N LYS A 579 -18.45 44.63 0.35
CA LYS A 579 -18.27 44.26 1.77
C LYS A 579 -19.59 44.12 2.52
N MET A 580 -20.55 45.02 2.30
CA MET A 580 -21.88 44.96 2.95
C MET A 580 -22.92 44.17 2.15
N LEU A 581 -22.57 43.73 0.93
CA LEU A 581 -23.39 42.90 0.03
C LEU A 581 -24.82 43.45 -0.22
N ARG A 582 -24.95 44.78 -0.33
CA ARG A 582 -26.23 45.45 -0.65
C ARG A 582 -26.22 46.02 -2.06
N THR A 583 -27.19 45.56 -2.87
CA THR A 583 -27.39 45.95 -4.27
C THR A 583 -28.78 46.53 -4.55
N GLU A 584 -29.69 46.50 -3.58
CA GLU A 584 -31.09 46.89 -3.72
C GLU A 584 -31.45 48.06 -2.80
N ALA A 585 -32.52 48.79 -3.13
CA ALA A 585 -32.99 49.94 -2.35
C ALA A 585 -33.87 49.52 -1.17
N PHE A 586 -33.72 50.18 -0.03
CA PHE A 586 -34.54 49.96 1.15
C PHE A 586 -35.99 50.41 0.92
N SER A 587 -36.96 49.55 1.24
CA SER A 587 -38.39 49.89 1.20
C SER A 587 -38.90 50.53 2.50
N ASP A 588 -38.17 50.33 3.59
CA ASP A 588 -38.52 50.77 4.95
C ASP A 588 -37.51 51.82 5.44
N PRO A 589 -37.96 53.03 5.86
CA PRO A 589 -37.08 54.07 6.36
C PRO A 589 -36.32 53.70 7.64
N GLU A 590 -36.85 52.83 8.51
CA GLU A 590 -36.15 52.42 9.74
C GLU A 590 -34.96 51.51 9.43
N GLN A 591 -35.12 50.58 8.48
CA GLN A 591 -34.05 49.72 7.99
C GLN A 591 -32.95 50.50 7.27
N LEU A 592 -33.33 51.51 6.48
CA LEU A 592 -32.38 52.44 5.87
C LEU A 592 -31.57 53.17 6.94
N GLN A 593 -32.22 53.70 7.98
CA GLN A 593 -31.55 54.44 9.05
C GLN A 593 -30.58 53.54 9.83
N ALA A 594 -31.00 52.32 10.19
CA ALA A 594 -30.14 51.34 10.87
C ALA A 594 -28.91 50.96 10.02
N PHE A 595 -29.10 50.73 8.71
CA PHE A 595 -28.00 50.46 7.79
C PHE A 595 -27.05 51.65 7.64
N LEU A 596 -27.57 52.88 7.54
CA LEU A 596 -26.76 54.09 7.47
C LEU A 596 -25.94 54.29 8.76
N SER A 597 -26.50 53.99 9.94
CA SER A 597 -25.75 54.01 11.20
C SER A 597 -24.63 52.96 11.22
N GLN A 598 -24.91 51.72 10.78
CA GLN A 598 -23.89 50.67 10.71
C GLN A 598 -22.78 51.01 9.71
N LEU A 599 -23.14 51.52 8.53
CA LEU A 599 -22.20 51.98 7.52
C LEU A 599 -21.36 53.17 8.04
N TYR A 600 -21.98 54.12 8.74
CA TYR A 600 -21.28 55.26 9.31
C TYR A 600 -20.22 54.83 10.33
N VAL A 601 -20.57 53.97 11.31
CA VAL A 601 -19.61 53.42 12.28
C VAL A 601 -18.46 52.73 11.55
N PHE A 602 -18.78 51.83 10.62
CA PHE A 602 -17.79 51.09 9.85
C PHE A 602 -16.82 52.00 9.05
N LEU A 603 -17.34 53.03 8.37
CA LEU A 603 -16.52 53.97 7.61
C LEU A 603 -15.65 54.84 8.53
N VAL A 604 -16.16 55.23 9.70
CA VAL A 604 -15.40 55.99 10.70
C VAL A 604 -14.27 55.16 11.30
N ASP A 605 -14.51 53.87 11.60
CA ASP A 605 -13.48 52.96 12.11
C ASP A 605 -12.34 52.78 11.10
N GLU A 606 -12.66 52.47 9.83
CA GLU A 606 -11.66 52.32 8.76
C GLU A 606 -10.94 53.66 8.45
N MET A 607 -11.63 54.80 8.61
CA MET A 607 -11.02 56.12 8.55
C MET A 607 -10.02 56.35 9.68
N HIS A 608 -10.34 55.95 10.91
CA HIS A 608 -9.39 55.99 12.03
C HIS A 608 -8.17 55.09 11.79
N VAL A 609 -8.37 53.86 11.29
CA VAL A 609 -7.28 52.96 10.90
C VAL A 609 -6.36 53.63 9.87
N SER A 610 -6.92 54.18 8.79
CA SER A 610 -6.14 54.84 7.75
C SER A 610 -5.42 56.11 8.24
N LEU A 611 -6.10 56.95 9.03
CA LEU A 611 -5.51 58.18 9.54
C LEU A 611 -4.39 57.90 10.53
N ASN A 612 -4.60 56.97 11.48
CA ASN A 612 -3.58 56.56 12.43
C ASN A 612 -2.34 56.05 11.70
N LYS A 613 -2.50 55.14 10.73
CA LYS A 613 -1.42 54.63 9.87
C LYS A 613 -0.68 55.73 9.09
N SER A 614 -1.35 56.82 8.73
CA SER A 614 -0.73 57.97 8.04
C SER A 614 -0.02 58.97 8.97
N LEU A 615 -0.40 58.99 10.25
CA LEU A 615 0.11 59.94 11.26
C LEU A 615 1.20 59.32 12.15
N SER A 616 1.26 57.99 12.23
CA SER A 616 2.29 57.25 12.95
C SER A 616 3.58 57.15 12.13
N VAL A 617 4.52 58.08 12.35
CA VAL A 617 5.83 58.05 11.68
C VAL A 617 6.72 56.89 12.17
N ASP A 618 6.44 56.29 13.34
CA ASP A 618 7.26 55.23 13.97
C ASP A 618 6.53 53.90 14.26
N SER A 619 5.30 53.67 13.78
CA SER A 619 4.75 52.31 13.75
C SER A 619 4.79 51.76 12.33
N GLN A 620 5.87 51.03 12.04
CA GLN A 620 5.78 49.96 11.05
C GLN A 620 4.56 49.10 11.41
N ASP A 621 3.74 48.74 10.42
CA ASP A 621 2.77 47.67 10.58
C ASP A 621 3.54 46.36 10.79
N THR A 622 3.95 46.11 12.03
CA THR A 622 4.10 44.75 12.50
C THR A 622 2.70 44.15 12.43
N HIS A 623 2.42 43.45 11.32
CA HIS A 623 1.64 42.24 11.43
C HIS A 623 2.27 41.47 12.60
N HIS A 624 1.59 41.47 13.75
CA HIS A 624 2.00 40.63 14.86
C HIS A 624 1.81 39.20 14.38
N GLU A 625 2.87 38.63 13.81
CA GLU A 625 2.99 37.18 13.70
C GLU A 625 2.70 36.63 15.09
N PRO A 626 1.84 35.60 15.20
CA PRO A 626 1.59 34.99 16.48
C PRO A 626 2.93 34.51 17.03
N LEU A 627 3.29 34.97 18.24
CA LEU A 627 4.59 34.73 18.91
C LEU A 627 5.01 33.26 19.01
N LEU A 628 4.10 32.33 18.71
CA LEU A 628 4.29 30.89 18.69
C LEU A 628 3.75 30.33 17.37
N SER A 629 4.41 29.35 16.77
CA SER A 629 3.87 28.55 15.67
C SER A 629 2.90 27.47 16.18
N CYS A 630 2.08 26.89 15.30
CA CYS A 630 1.25 25.74 15.67
C CYS A 630 2.10 24.51 16.07
N ALA A 631 3.30 24.34 15.52
CA ALA A 631 4.23 23.30 15.94
C ALA A 631 4.73 23.50 17.39
N GLN A 632 5.05 24.75 17.77
CA GLN A 632 5.40 25.08 19.16
C GLN A 632 4.22 24.87 20.12
N LEU A 633 3.00 25.25 19.73
CA LEU A 633 1.80 24.97 20.52
C LEU A 633 1.55 23.47 20.70
N LYS A 634 1.72 22.64 19.65
CA LYS A 634 1.65 21.17 19.76
C LYS A 634 2.71 20.63 20.74
N HIS A 635 3.93 21.15 20.70
CA HIS A 635 5.00 20.79 21.62
C HIS A 635 4.65 21.14 23.07
N PHE A 636 4.13 22.35 23.33
CA PHE A 636 3.69 22.77 24.66
C PHE A 636 2.46 21.98 25.16
N ALA A 637 1.58 21.55 24.25
CA ALA A 637 0.47 20.67 24.58
C ALA A 637 0.95 19.29 25.05
N LYS A 638 1.97 18.71 24.39
CA LYS A 638 2.64 17.47 24.83
C LYS A 638 3.38 17.65 26.16
N GLU A 639 4.08 18.77 26.37
CA GLU A 639 4.70 19.10 27.66
C GLU A 639 3.65 19.16 28.79
N ALA A 640 2.50 19.79 28.54
CA ALA A 640 1.39 19.85 29.50
C ALA A 640 0.76 18.48 29.78
N GLN A 641 0.59 17.61 28.77
CA GLN A 641 0.16 16.21 28.95
C GLN A 641 1.12 15.44 29.88
N LEU A 642 2.43 15.52 29.64
CA LEU A 642 3.45 14.83 30.44
C LEU A 642 3.50 15.31 31.90
N ASN A 643 3.16 16.58 32.14
CA ASN A 643 3.00 17.18 33.46
C ASN A 643 1.61 16.96 34.09
N LYS A 644 0.70 16.26 33.40
CA LYS A 644 -0.71 16.02 33.79
C LYS A 644 -1.58 17.28 33.91
N ASP A 645 -1.16 18.41 33.32
CA ASP A 645 -1.99 19.60 33.18
C ASP A 645 -2.85 19.49 31.91
N TYR A 646 -3.87 18.63 32.00
CA TYR A 646 -4.79 18.39 30.89
C TYR A 646 -5.62 19.62 30.52
N GLN A 647 -5.79 20.58 31.44
CA GLN A 647 -6.53 21.82 31.16
C GLN A 647 -5.71 22.75 30.26
N LEU A 648 -4.41 22.91 30.55
CA LEU A 648 -3.50 23.69 29.71
C LEU A 648 -3.24 23.00 28.36
N ALA A 649 -3.09 21.67 28.35
CA ALA A 649 -2.94 20.90 27.11
C ALA A 649 -4.14 21.11 26.17
N ALA A 650 -5.37 21.03 26.70
CA ALA A 650 -6.59 21.27 25.93
C ALA A 650 -6.65 22.70 25.35
N GLN A 651 -6.21 23.72 26.11
CA GLN A 651 -6.13 25.10 25.61
C GLN A 651 -5.17 25.23 24.42
N TYR A 652 -3.97 24.62 24.49
CA TYR A 652 -3.01 24.70 23.40
C TYR A 652 -3.52 24.02 22.11
N TYR A 653 -4.15 22.84 22.20
CA TYR A 653 -4.78 22.22 21.03
C TYR A 653 -5.94 23.05 20.46
N GLN A 654 -6.77 23.64 21.32
CA GLN A 654 -7.83 24.55 20.88
C GLN A 654 -7.27 25.82 20.22
N GLU A 655 -6.14 26.37 20.70
CA GLU A 655 -5.47 27.49 20.05
C GLU A 655 -4.90 27.11 18.66
N CYS A 656 -4.30 25.93 18.50
CA CYS A 656 -3.92 25.40 17.19
C CYS A 656 -5.13 25.37 16.23
N LEU A 657 -6.23 24.75 16.66
CA LEU A 657 -7.47 24.64 15.90
C LEU A 657 -8.11 26.01 15.58
N VAL A 658 -8.00 27.00 16.46
CA VAL A 658 -8.53 28.34 16.21
C VAL A 658 -7.72 29.08 15.15
N ARG A 659 -6.40 28.86 15.09
CA ARG A 659 -5.47 29.45 14.12
C ARG A 659 -5.60 28.82 12.74
N ASP A 660 -5.56 27.49 12.67
CA ASP A 660 -5.75 26.74 11.43
C ASP A 660 -6.86 25.68 11.60
N ARG A 661 -8.03 25.98 11.03
CA ARG A 661 -9.20 25.08 11.00
C ARG A 661 -9.21 24.15 9.79
N SER A 662 -8.22 24.26 8.90
CA SER A 662 -8.14 23.60 7.59
C SER A 662 -7.13 22.46 7.53
N ASP A 663 -6.18 22.39 8.46
CA ASP A 663 -5.29 21.23 8.60
C ASP A 663 -5.97 20.12 9.45
N PRO A 664 -6.23 18.92 8.88
CA PRO A 664 -6.80 17.79 9.61
C PRO A 664 -5.88 17.24 10.70
N SER A 665 -4.56 17.47 10.61
CA SER A 665 -3.58 17.01 11.59
C SER A 665 -3.84 17.62 12.98
N HIS A 666 -4.29 18.89 13.05
CA HIS A 666 -4.65 19.52 14.33
C HIS A 666 -5.84 18.85 15.01
N TRP A 667 -6.83 18.40 14.23
CA TRP A 667 -7.99 17.66 14.73
C TRP A 667 -7.59 16.25 15.16
N PHE A 668 -6.70 15.61 14.41
CA PHE A 668 -6.13 14.31 14.77
C PHE A 668 -5.36 14.37 16.10
N ASP A 669 -4.44 15.33 16.26
CA ASP A 669 -3.67 15.51 17.50
C ASP A 669 -4.59 15.76 18.72
N TYR A 670 -5.67 16.54 18.54
CA TYR A 670 -6.65 16.78 19.59
C TYR A 670 -7.52 15.54 19.89
N GLY A 671 -7.83 14.73 18.89
CA GLY A 671 -8.47 13.43 19.06
C GLY A 671 -7.59 12.45 19.85
N ALA A 672 -6.30 12.35 19.53
CA ALA A 672 -5.33 11.56 20.29
C ALA A 672 -5.18 12.04 21.74
N PHE A 673 -5.27 13.35 22.00
CA PHE A 673 -5.36 13.86 23.38
C PHE A 673 -6.62 13.39 24.11
N HIS A 674 -7.79 13.35 23.46
CA HIS A 674 -9.00 12.82 24.08
C HIS A 674 -8.95 11.31 24.30
N MET A 675 -8.23 10.55 23.48
CA MET A 675 -7.90 9.14 23.75
C MET A 675 -7.10 8.98 25.06
N LEU A 676 -6.11 9.85 25.30
CA LEU A 676 -5.36 9.86 26.57
C LEU A 676 -6.24 10.21 27.78
N THR A 677 -7.23 11.09 27.63
CA THR A 677 -8.15 11.47 28.73
C THR A 677 -9.38 10.57 28.85
N ASP A 678 -9.44 9.45 28.12
CA ASP A 678 -10.57 8.50 28.06
C ASP A 678 -11.92 9.13 27.66
N ASP A 679 -11.88 10.23 26.87
CA ASP A 679 -13.08 10.88 26.32
C ASP A 679 -13.29 10.41 24.88
N LEU A 680 -13.64 9.13 24.75
CA LEU A 680 -13.77 8.44 23.46
C LEU A 680 -14.78 9.12 22.51
N LEU A 681 -15.82 9.78 23.07
CA LEU A 681 -16.81 10.51 22.29
C LEU A 681 -16.20 11.75 21.62
N LYS A 682 -15.45 12.58 22.38
CA LYS A 682 -14.74 13.72 21.78
C LYS A 682 -13.61 13.29 20.87
N ALA A 683 -12.95 12.16 21.16
CA ALA A 683 -11.95 11.59 20.26
C ALA A 683 -12.58 11.25 18.89
N GLU A 684 -13.71 10.53 18.89
CA GLU A 684 -14.47 10.21 17.68
C GLU A 684 -14.88 11.49 16.92
N GLU A 685 -15.48 12.47 17.60
CA GLU A 685 -15.85 13.76 16.98
C GLU A 685 -14.64 14.43 16.31
N CYS A 686 -13.48 14.46 16.97
CA CYS A 686 -12.27 15.08 16.44
C CYS A 686 -11.72 14.35 15.20
N PHE A 687 -11.66 13.03 15.21
CA PHE A 687 -11.22 12.26 14.03
C PHE A 687 -12.23 12.39 12.87
N GLN A 688 -13.54 12.46 13.16
CA GLN A 688 -14.56 12.77 12.16
C GLN A 688 -14.43 14.21 11.62
N GLN A 689 -14.11 15.21 12.45
CA GLN A 689 -13.83 16.56 11.95
C GLN A 689 -12.62 16.57 11.00
N ALA A 690 -11.55 15.85 11.31
CA ALA A 690 -10.41 15.68 10.40
C ALA A 690 -10.84 15.06 9.05
N LEU A 691 -11.63 13.98 9.07
CA LEU A 691 -12.15 13.34 7.84
C LEU A 691 -13.15 14.22 7.08
N SER A 692 -13.91 15.09 7.77
CA SER A 692 -14.81 16.05 7.11
C SER A 692 -14.06 17.13 6.32
N ILE A 693 -12.80 17.38 6.66
CA ILE A 693 -11.88 18.28 5.96
C ILE A 693 -11.15 17.50 4.85
N GLU A 694 -10.55 16.36 5.19
CA GLU A 694 -9.81 15.50 4.26
C GLU A 694 -10.20 14.02 4.45
N GLN A 695 -11.03 13.51 3.55
CA GLN A 695 -11.53 12.12 3.60
C GLN A 695 -10.48 11.04 3.30
N ILE A 696 -9.27 11.44 2.93
CA ILE A 696 -8.13 10.56 2.68
C ILE A 696 -7.08 10.62 3.81
N HIS A 697 -7.34 11.36 4.90
CA HIS A 697 -6.39 11.48 6.02
C HIS A 697 -6.28 10.15 6.79
N ILE A 698 -5.26 9.34 6.43
CA ILE A 698 -5.10 7.95 6.88
C ILE A 698 -5.06 7.80 8.40
N PRO A 699 -4.30 8.59 9.19
CA PRO A 699 -4.30 8.43 10.65
C PRO A 699 -5.70 8.54 11.24
N SER A 700 -6.55 9.44 10.72
CA SER A 700 -7.95 9.56 11.15
C SER A 700 -8.83 8.42 10.65
N LEU A 701 -8.62 7.89 9.43
CA LEU A 701 -9.32 6.69 8.97
C LEU A 701 -9.02 5.50 9.91
N LEU A 702 -7.75 5.29 10.24
CA LEU A 702 -7.32 4.21 11.13
C LEU A 702 -7.89 4.38 12.55
N MET A 703 -7.83 5.58 13.13
CA MET A 703 -8.41 5.83 14.45
C MET A 703 -9.95 5.75 14.47
N CYS A 704 -10.65 6.17 13.40
CA CYS A 704 -12.09 5.94 13.27
C CYS A 704 -12.43 4.45 13.15
N GLY A 705 -11.59 3.65 12.47
CA GLY A 705 -11.69 2.19 12.43
C GLY A 705 -11.51 1.56 13.81
N VAL A 706 -10.45 1.93 14.54
CA VAL A 706 -10.18 1.45 15.91
C VAL A 706 -11.30 1.81 16.87
N LEU A 707 -11.78 3.06 16.89
CA LEU A 707 -12.90 3.47 17.73
C LEU A 707 -14.21 2.77 17.34
N SER A 708 -14.43 2.51 16.06
CA SER A 708 -15.63 1.78 15.61
C SER A 708 -15.61 0.32 16.02
N ASP A 709 -14.44 -0.35 16.01
CA ASP A 709 -14.29 -1.69 16.58
C ASP A 709 -14.50 -1.70 18.10
N MET A 710 -13.89 -0.74 18.83
CA MET A 710 -14.09 -0.58 20.28
C MET A 710 -15.56 -0.31 20.64
N ASN A 711 -16.29 0.41 19.80
CA ASN A 711 -17.73 0.69 19.95
C ASN A 711 -18.64 -0.43 19.39
N GLY A 712 -18.09 -1.53 18.86
CA GLY A 712 -18.85 -2.66 18.31
C GLY A 712 -19.51 -2.43 16.94
N ARG A 713 -19.16 -1.35 16.23
CA ARG A 713 -19.64 -1.02 14.87
C ARG A 713 -18.72 -1.64 13.82
N TYR A 714 -18.79 -2.97 13.69
CA TYR A 714 -17.84 -3.72 12.85
C TYR A 714 -17.94 -3.42 11.35
N GLU A 715 -19.13 -3.10 10.82
CA GLU A 715 -19.28 -2.72 9.40
C GLU A 715 -18.64 -1.36 9.07
N ASP A 716 -18.74 -0.40 9.99
CA ASP A 716 -18.10 0.91 9.88
C ASP A 716 -16.57 0.76 9.99
N ALA A 717 -16.10 -0.05 10.96
CA ALA A 717 -14.69 -0.35 11.15
C ALA A 717 -14.06 -0.99 9.90
N GLU A 718 -14.70 -2.02 9.33
CA GLU A 718 -14.27 -2.63 8.07
C GLU A 718 -14.19 -1.59 6.94
N THR A 719 -15.21 -0.73 6.81
CA THR A 719 -15.25 0.33 5.79
C THR A 719 -14.08 1.31 5.94
N PHE A 720 -13.74 1.74 7.17
CA PHE A 720 -12.62 2.64 7.41
C PHE A 720 -11.26 1.98 7.13
N PHE A 721 -11.05 0.73 7.55
CA PHE A 721 -9.80 0.01 7.31
C PHE A 721 -9.61 -0.32 5.81
N GLU A 722 -10.65 -0.85 5.13
CA GLU A 722 -10.61 -1.07 3.67
C GLU A 722 -10.36 0.23 2.93
N ARG A 723 -10.96 1.36 3.36
CA ARG A 723 -10.70 2.67 2.77
C ARG A 723 -9.24 3.07 2.94
N ALA A 724 -8.65 2.91 4.13
CA ALA A 724 -7.26 3.27 4.42
C ALA A 724 -6.27 2.50 3.54
N THR A 725 -6.39 1.16 3.48
CA THR A 725 -5.59 0.31 2.59
C THR A 725 -5.80 0.63 1.09
N GLY A 726 -6.94 1.24 0.75
CA GLY A 726 -7.26 1.72 -0.59
C GLY A 726 -6.84 3.18 -0.87
N VAL A 727 -6.38 3.96 0.12
CA VAL A 727 -5.73 5.26 -0.11
C VAL A 727 -4.25 5.04 -0.37
N GLU A 728 -3.55 4.39 0.57
CA GLU A 728 -2.14 4.04 0.45
C GLU A 728 -1.97 2.52 0.55
N PRO A 729 -1.85 1.81 -0.59
CA PRO A 729 -1.56 0.38 -0.58
C PRO A 729 -0.24 0.05 0.13
N ASN A 730 0.75 0.94 0.12
CA ASN A 730 2.07 0.68 0.72
C ASN A 730 2.10 0.85 2.25
N ASN A 731 0.98 1.21 2.90
CA ASN A 731 0.94 1.55 4.31
C ASN A 731 0.86 0.29 5.20
N VAL A 732 2.00 -0.12 5.77
CA VAL A 732 2.14 -1.32 6.62
C VAL A 732 1.20 -1.29 7.83
N VAL A 733 1.05 -0.13 8.48
CA VAL A 733 0.19 0.04 9.65
C VAL A 733 -1.29 -0.15 9.29
N ALA A 734 -1.72 0.37 8.14
CA ALA A 734 -3.10 0.22 7.67
C ALA A 734 -3.46 -1.25 7.40
N TRP A 735 -2.59 -2.00 6.70
CA TRP A 735 -2.79 -3.42 6.47
C TRP A 735 -2.74 -4.24 7.75
N THR A 736 -1.78 -3.97 8.63
CA THR A 736 -1.65 -4.71 9.89
C THR A 736 -2.89 -4.50 10.77
N LEU A 737 -3.38 -3.27 10.92
CA LEU A 737 -4.62 -2.99 11.66
C LEU A 737 -5.84 -3.66 11.03
N PHE A 738 -5.93 -3.71 9.70
CA PHE A 738 -7.00 -4.44 9.01
C PHE A 738 -6.91 -5.95 9.29
N GLY A 739 -5.71 -6.52 9.33
CA GLY A 739 -5.47 -7.93 9.71
C GLY A 739 -5.87 -8.23 11.16
N VAL A 740 -5.45 -7.40 12.12
CA VAL A 740 -5.86 -7.53 13.54
C VAL A 740 -7.38 -7.43 13.71
N PHE A 741 -8.03 -6.52 12.96
CA PHE A 741 -9.49 -6.43 12.92
C PHE A 741 -10.13 -7.69 12.32
N CYS A 742 -9.64 -8.18 11.18
CA CYS A 742 -10.18 -9.38 10.52
C CYS A 742 -10.05 -10.63 11.41
N GLN A 743 -8.94 -10.77 12.12
CA GLN A 743 -8.74 -11.85 13.10
C GLN A 743 -9.76 -11.78 14.23
N ALA A 744 -10.01 -10.59 14.79
CA ALA A 744 -11.03 -10.40 15.83
C ALA A 744 -12.48 -10.71 15.37
N GLN A 745 -12.69 -10.84 14.05
CA GLN A 745 -13.95 -11.17 13.40
C GLN A 745 -13.97 -12.59 12.78
N ASP A 746 -12.97 -13.44 13.08
CA ASP A 746 -12.76 -14.78 12.51
C ASP A 746 -12.69 -14.81 10.96
N LYS A 747 -12.30 -13.70 10.31
CA LYS A 747 -12.21 -13.58 8.83
C LYS A 747 -10.85 -14.03 8.29
N VAL A 748 -10.54 -15.31 8.49
CA VAL A 748 -9.25 -15.97 8.19
C VAL A 748 -8.62 -15.55 6.85
N PHE A 749 -9.38 -15.53 5.74
CA PHE A 749 -8.80 -15.20 4.42
C PHE A 749 -8.44 -13.72 4.27
N GLN A 750 -9.17 -12.80 4.91
CA GLN A 750 -8.85 -11.37 4.88
C GLN A 750 -7.69 -11.05 5.84
N GLU A 751 -7.63 -11.73 6.98
CA GLU A 751 -6.49 -11.70 7.91
C GLU A 751 -5.19 -12.12 7.20
N GLU A 752 -5.17 -13.30 6.56
CA GLU A 752 -4.01 -13.83 5.86
C GLU A 752 -3.55 -12.93 4.70
N MET A 753 -4.50 -12.41 3.91
CA MET A 753 -4.23 -11.42 2.88
C MET A 753 -3.61 -10.14 3.46
N ALA A 754 -4.18 -9.59 4.53
CA ALA A 754 -3.76 -8.32 5.11
C ALA A 754 -2.34 -8.41 5.70
N PHE A 755 -2.02 -9.48 6.44
CA PHE A 755 -0.66 -9.68 6.93
C PHE A 755 0.35 -9.99 5.82
N ARG A 756 -0.07 -10.68 4.74
CA ARG A 756 0.80 -10.89 3.56
C ARG A 756 1.16 -9.59 2.86
N GLU A 757 0.20 -8.71 2.58
CA GLU A 757 0.48 -7.40 1.98
C GLU A 757 1.27 -6.49 2.93
N ALA A 758 0.98 -6.50 4.25
CA ALA A 758 1.77 -5.77 5.25
C ALA A 758 3.25 -6.19 5.23
N ASN A 759 3.54 -7.49 5.27
CA ASN A 759 4.91 -8.02 5.24
C ASN A 759 5.63 -7.69 3.93
N LYS A 760 4.93 -7.82 2.79
CA LYS A 760 5.47 -7.48 1.47
C LYS A 760 5.91 -6.02 1.38
N HIS A 761 5.05 -5.09 1.81
CA HIS A 761 5.38 -3.67 1.82
C HIS A 761 6.46 -3.32 2.86
N PHE A 762 6.47 -4.00 4.01
CA PHE A 762 7.51 -3.83 5.03
C PHE A 762 8.90 -4.25 4.53
N ILE A 763 9.01 -5.41 3.86
CA ILE A 763 10.26 -5.89 3.26
C ILE A 763 10.78 -4.90 2.21
N SER A 764 9.88 -4.39 1.34
CA SER A 764 10.23 -3.37 0.34
C SER A 764 10.80 -2.09 0.98
N ILE A 765 10.17 -1.57 2.04
CA ILE A 765 10.66 -0.39 2.78
C ILE A 765 12.03 -0.64 3.40
N MET A 766 12.23 -1.82 3.98
CA MET A 766 13.51 -2.21 4.60
C MET A 766 14.65 -2.36 3.58
N GLN A 767 14.35 -2.79 2.35
CA GLN A 767 15.34 -2.88 1.26
C GLN A 767 15.69 -1.49 0.69
N ASP A 768 14.69 -0.64 0.44
CA ASP A 768 14.92 0.73 -0.04
C ASP A 768 15.78 1.53 0.95
N GLY A 769 15.48 1.42 2.25
CA GLY A 769 16.24 2.06 3.34
C GLY A 769 17.71 1.63 3.45
N GLN A 770 18.06 0.43 2.95
CA GLN A 770 19.46 -0.01 2.86
C GLN A 770 20.18 0.54 1.63
N SER A 771 19.45 0.77 0.52
CA SER A 771 20.01 1.44 -0.66
C SER A 771 20.18 2.95 -0.45
N SER A 772 19.30 3.57 0.36
CA SER A 772 19.24 5.01 0.59
C SER A 772 20.09 5.49 1.77
N ARG A 773 21.31 4.98 1.95
CA ARG A 773 22.34 5.72 2.69
C ARG A 773 22.91 6.80 1.75
N PRO A 774 22.69 8.09 2.00
CA PRO A 774 23.30 9.13 1.18
C PRO A 774 24.82 9.01 1.29
N LYS A 775 25.50 8.84 0.15
CA LYS A 775 26.91 9.22 0.07
C LYS A 775 26.97 10.69 0.47
N VAL A 776 27.63 11.00 1.57
CA VAL A 776 27.95 12.37 1.96
C VAL A 776 28.99 12.91 0.98
N THR A 777 28.52 13.29 -0.21
CA THR A 777 29.25 14.20 -1.09
C THR A 777 29.09 15.60 -0.50
N SER A 778 30.21 16.13 -0.01
CA SER A 778 30.34 17.45 0.58
C SER A 778 30.00 18.57 -0.41
N GLU A 779 28.72 18.97 -0.51
CA GLU A 779 28.34 20.15 -1.31
C GLU A 779 26.96 20.75 -0.93
N THR A 780 26.83 21.22 0.31
CA THR A 780 25.77 22.17 0.70
C THR A 780 26.24 23.21 1.73
N LEU A 781 27.43 23.76 1.48
CA LEU A 781 28.00 24.91 2.22
C LEU A 781 28.46 26.01 1.23
N SER A 782 27.64 26.27 0.21
CA SER A 782 28.03 27.13 -0.93
C SER A 782 26.85 27.71 -1.74
N GLN A 783 25.70 28.01 -1.11
CA GLN A 783 24.63 28.83 -1.73
C GLN A 783 24.26 30.10 -0.95
N GLU A 784 25.24 30.73 -0.32
CA GLU A 784 25.25 32.18 -0.09
C GLU A 784 26.58 32.80 -0.56
N LYS A 785 26.79 32.88 -1.89
CA LYS A 785 27.51 33.99 -2.52
C LYS A 785 27.43 33.98 -4.05
N ASN A 786 27.24 35.19 -4.57
CA ASN A 786 27.59 35.66 -5.91
C ASN A 786 26.81 35.10 -7.11
N GLN A 787 25.76 35.84 -7.46
CA GLN A 787 25.65 36.34 -8.83
C GLN A 787 27.01 36.89 -9.31
N LYS A 788 27.61 36.32 -10.36
CA LYS A 788 28.23 37.04 -11.50
C LYS A 788 28.98 36.11 -12.47
N ASN A 789 28.90 36.47 -13.75
CA ASN A 789 29.84 36.21 -14.85
C ASN A 789 29.96 34.77 -15.39
N GLU A 790 29.13 34.50 -16.40
CA GLU A 790 29.53 34.26 -17.81
C GLU A 790 30.95 33.79 -18.20
N THR A 791 30.94 33.00 -19.32
CA THR A 791 31.98 32.74 -20.34
C THR A 791 33.08 31.69 -20.12
N SER A 792 33.06 30.68 -21.02
CA SER A 792 34.18 30.07 -21.82
C SER A 792 35.40 29.47 -21.07
N GLU A 793 36.11 28.43 -21.53
CA GLU A 793 35.96 27.43 -22.61
C GLU A 793 36.84 26.20 -22.25
N ILE A 794 36.60 25.05 -22.89
CA ILE A 794 37.43 23.82 -22.82
C ILE A 794 38.47 23.83 -23.98
N PRO A 795 39.30 22.79 -24.25
CA PRO A 795 40.01 21.82 -23.40
C PRO A 795 41.53 21.67 -23.76
N ALA A 796 42.29 20.92 -22.95
CA ALA A 796 43.30 19.89 -23.35
C ALA A 796 44.26 19.63 -22.16
N GLY A 797 44.71 18.42 -21.81
CA GLY A 797 44.58 17.12 -22.48
C GLY A 797 45.96 16.51 -22.74
N LYS A 798 46.26 15.36 -22.11
CA LYS A 798 47.21 14.34 -22.61
C LYS A 798 47.19 13.05 -21.77
N THR A 799 47.31 11.93 -22.47
CA THR A 799 47.33 10.54 -22.00
C THR A 799 48.71 9.93 -22.16
N GLU A 800 49.14 9.07 -21.22
CA GLU A 800 49.95 7.84 -21.41
C GLU A 800 50.30 7.31 -19.99
N LYS A 801 49.80 6.18 -19.48
CA LYS A 801 49.92 4.73 -19.82
C LYS A 801 51.24 4.04 -19.40
N THR A 802 51.08 2.92 -18.69
CA THR A 802 52.03 1.81 -18.37
C THR A 802 53.23 2.15 -17.44
N GLY A 803 53.64 1.29 -16.48
CA GLY A 803 53.05 0.06 -15.92
C GLY A 803 54.10 -0.93 -15.37
N GLY A 804 53.90 -1.48 -14.16
CA GLY A 804 54.67 -2.59 -13.50
C GLY A 804 56.16 -2.34 -13.20
N ASP A 805 56.84 -2.97 -12.23
CA ASP A 805 56.50 -3.80 -11.06
C ASP A 805 57.71 -3.74 -10.08
N THR A 806 57.54 -4.16 -8.80
CA THR A 806 58.53 -4.77 -7.84
C THR A 806 60.05 -4.46 -7.95
N ASP A 807 60.86 -4.24 -6.89
CA ASP A 807 60.80 -4.75 -5.50
C ASP A 807 61.87 -4.09 -4.57
N GLU A 808 61.87 -4.46 -3.29
CA GLU A 808 62.97 -4.44 -2.27
C GLU A 808 63.69 -3.14 -1.81
N GLY A 809 63.77 -2.94 -0.48
CA GLY A 809 65.09 -2.88 0.20
C GLY A 809 65.56 -1.63 1.00
N ALA A 810 65.24 -1.59 2.31
CA ALA A 810 66.15 -1.19 3.43
C ALA A 810 66.68 0.29 3.55
N VAL A 811 67.20 0.86 4.67
CA VAL A 811 67.20 0.64 6.15
C VAL A 811 67.87 1.90 6.82
N HIS A 812 67.50 2.28 8.07
CA HIS A 812 68.19 3.25 8.99
C HIS A 812 68.32 4.75 8.53
N GLU A 813 68.43 5.79 9.39
CA GLU A 813 68.35 5.93 10.86
C GLU A 813 67.89 7.35 11.30
N GLU A 814 67.75 7.56 12.62
CA GLU A 814 67.16 8.74 13.27
C GLU A 814 68.03 10.03 13.28
N VAL A 815 67.39 11.21 13.16
CA VAL A 815 67.67 12.40 14.00
C VAL A 815 66.35 13.16 14.29
N ILE A 816 66.16 13.57 15.54
CA ILE A 816 64.97 14.17 16.19
C ILE A 816 65.14 15.73 16.13
N PRO A 817 64.11 16.63 16.07
CA PRO A 817 62.93 16.61 16.96
C PRO A 817 61.58 17.26 16.54
N GLN A 818 60.60 17.14 17.46
CA GLN A 818 59.34 17.93 17.61
C GLN A 818 58.18 17.70 16.62
N ASN A 819 57.38 16.68 16.91
CA ASN A 819 55.93 16.76 17.19
C ASN A 819 55.35 15.34 17.27
N ARG A 820 54.60 15.00 18.32
CA ARG A 820 53.80 13.76 18.35
C ARG A 820 52.53 13.92 19.16
N GLU A 821 51.43 13.90 18.42
CA GLU A 821 50.10 13.54 18.90
C GLU A 821 50.09 12.06 19.31
N GLU A 822 49.25 11.69 20.28
CA GLU A 822 49.17 10.33 20.79
C GLU A 822 48.24 9.47 19.92
N SER A 823 48.80 8.46 19.25
CA SER A 823 48.02 7.48 18.50
C SER A 823 47.44 6.41 19.42
N LYS A 824 46.11 6.39 19.58
CA LYS A 824 45.41 5.17 19.99
C LYS A 824 45.22 4.28 18.76
N GLN A 825 45.60 3.02 18.89
CA GLN A 825 45.44 2.01 17.85
C GLN A 825 43.95 1.80 17.57
N GLU A 826 43.55 1.96 16.31
CA GLU A 826 42.25 1.51 15.83
C GLU A 826 42.22 -0.03 15.87
N ILE A 827 41.71 -0.58 16.97
CA ILE A 827 41.33 -1.99 17.01
C ILE A 827 40.10 -2.12 16.11
N GLN A 828 40.34 -2.73 14.95
CA GLN A 828 39.34 -3.01 13.92
C GLN A 828 38.36 -4.09 14.43
N HIS A 829 37.48 -3.71 15.36
CA HIS A 829 36.36 -4.56 15.75
C HIS A 829 35.39 -4.66 14.57
N GLN A 830 35.34 -5.85 13.98
CA GLN A 830 34.24 -6.29 13.14
C GLN A 830 32.94 -6.26 13.97
N LEU A 831 32.22 -5.15 13.91
CA LEU A 831 30.82 -5.12 14.31
C LEU A 831 30.02 -5.67 13.12
N SER A 832 29.55 -6.90 13.27
CA SER A 832 28.48 -7.43 12.43
C SER A 832 27.27 -6.48 12.51
N PRO A 833 26.58 -6.22 11.39
CA PRO A 833 25.42 -5.35 11.39
C PRO A 833 24.25 -6.06 12.07
N SER A 834 24.09 -5.89 13.37
CA SER A 834 22.84 -6.20 14.08
C SER A 834 21.79 -5.16 13.68
N SER A 835 21.23 -5.29 12.48
CA SER A 835 20.02 -4.58 12.10
C SER A 835 18.92 -4.93 13.09
N VAL A 836 18.35 -3.93 13.77
CA VAL A 836 17.18 -4.15 14.63
C VAL A 836 16.04 -4.60 13.72
N GLN A 837 15.69 -5.88 13.78
CA GLN A 837 14.52 -6.43 13.12
C GLN A 837 13.28 -5.90 13.86
N THR A 838 12.71 -4.82 13.35
CA THR A 838 11.33 -4.45 13.62
C THR A 838 10.39 -5.36 12.81
N THR A 839 9.14 -5.47 13.25
CA THR A 839 8.09 -6.25 12.59
C THR A 839 6.91 -5.36 12.24
N ILE A 840 6.02 -5.85 11.36
CA ILE A 840 4.77 -5.16 11.02
C ILE A 840 3.89 -4.87 12.24
N PHE A 841 3.92 -5.76 13.24
CA PHE A 841 3.18 -5.61 14.48
C PHE A 841 3.81 -4.54 15.36
N MET A 842 5.14 -4.51 15.49
CA MET A 842 5.83 -3.50 16.31
C MET A 842 5.66 -2.08 15.76
N GLU A 843 5.80 -1.86 14.44
CA GLU A 843 5.46 -0.58 13.78
C GLU A 843 4.03 -0.12 14.15
N THR A 844 3.08 -1.05 14.10
CA THR A 844 1.67 -0.80 14.40
C THR A 844 1.43 -0.55 15.89
N VAL A 845 2.11 -1.26 16.79
CA VAL A 845 2.06 -1.04 18.24
C VAL A 845 2.57 0.36 18.58
N TRP A 846 3.68 0.80 17.98
CA TRP A 846 4.17 2.16 18.17
C TRP A 846 3.13 3.20 17.73
N PHE A 847 2.54 3.07 16.55
CA PHE A 847 1.45 3.95 16.12
C PHE A 847 0.26 3.98 17.11
N LEU A 848 -0.14 2.81 17.63
CA LEU A 848 -1.25 2.71 18.59
C LEU A 848 -0.92 3.30 19.97
N LEU A 849 0.31 3.13 20.46
CA LEU A 849 0.75 3.70 21.74
C LEU A 849 0.89 5.22 21.68
N HIS A 850 1.44 5.78 20.60
CA HIS A 850 1.52 7.23 20.38
C HIS A 850 0.14 7.91 20.30
N ASN A 851 -0.89 7.16 19.90
CA ASN A 851 -2.28 7.63 19.81
C ASN A 851 -3.19 7.09 20.95
N TYR A 852 -2.58 6.52 22.00
CA TYR A 852 -3.24 6.05 23.22
C TYR A 852 -4.36 5.00 23.00
N ALA A 853 -4.31 4.24 21.91
CA ALA A 853 -5.25 3.17 21.58
C ALA A 853 -4.91 1.86 22.33
N LEU A 854 -4.92 1.92 23.67
CA LEU A 854 -4.34 0.90 24.56
C LEU A 854 -4.93 -0.52 24.45
N GLN A 855 -6.20 -0.64 24.02
CA GLN A 855 -6.84 -1.96 23.83
C GLN A 855 -6.33 -2.64 22.56
N MET A 856 -6.29 -1.90 21.45
CA MET A 856 -5.79 -2.41 20.17
C MET A 856 -4.28 -2.71 20.26
N ALA A 857 -3.51 -1.84 20.94
CA ALA A 857 -2.08 -2.06 21.16
C ALA A 857 -1.81 -3.39 21.89
N GLN A 858 -2.64 -3.76 22.87
CA GLN A 858 -2.52 -5.05 23.56
C GLN A 858 -2.82 -6.24 22.63
N ARG A 859 -3.82 -6.13 21.75
CA ARG A 859 -4.12 -7.19 20.77
C ARG A 859 -2.96 -7.38 19.79
N THR A 860 -2.41 -6.28 19.26
CA THR A 860 -1.26 -6.33 18.34
C THR A 860 0.01 -6.87 19.01
N LEU A 861 0.28 -6.49 20.27
CA LEU A 861 1.38 -7.09 21.06
C LEU A 861 1.20 -8.60 21.29
N ALA A 862 -0.04 -9.08 21.47
CA ALA A 862 -0.29 -10.51 21.60
C ALA A 862 0.02 -11.29 20.31
N LEU A 863 -0.04 -10.63 19.14
CA LEU A 863 0.33 -11.24 17.86
C LEU A 863 1.84 -11.29 17.63
N GLU A 864 2.57 -10.27 18.06
CA GLU A 864 4.05 -10.28 18.09
C GLU A 864 4.62 -11.40 18.98
N LEU A 865 3.90 -11.85 20.02
CA LEU A 865 4.28 -13.03 20.79
C LEU A 865 4.06 -14.35 20.06
N LEU A 866 3.15 -14.37 19.08
CA LEU A 866 2.75 -15.56 18.31
C LEU A 866 3.51 -15.67 16.98
N SER A 867 4.18 -14.62 16.52
CA SER A 867 4.98 -14.67 15.29
C SER A 867 6.20 -15.59 15.45
N PRO A 868 6.55 -16.38 14.41
CA PRO A 868 7.73 -17.23 14.42
C PRO A 868 9.02 -16.39 14.36
N ASP A 869 9.02 -15.36 13.52
CA ASP A 869 9.94 -14.23 13.61
C ASP A 869 9.50 -13.37 14.80
N ARG A 870 10.09 -13.64 15.95
CA ARG A 870 10.07 -12.69 17.07
C ARG A 870 10.98 -11.53 16.68
N GLY A 871 10.44 -10.30 16.66
CA GLY A 871 11.28 -9.12 16.62
C GLY A 871 12.24 -9.07 17.81
N ALA A 872 13.13 -8.06 17.84
CA ALA A 872 14.04 -7.88 18.96
C ALA A 872 13.26 -7.90 20.29
N ILE A 873 13.52 -8.90 21.14
CA ILE A 873 12.75 -9.20 22.36
C ILE A 873 12.72 -7.96 23.27
N SER A 874 13.83 -7.22 23.32
CA SER A 874 13.93 -5.91 23.96
C SER A 874 12.86 -4.89 23.53
N SER A 875 12.56 -4.79 22.22
CA SER A 875 11.59 -3.82 21.68
C SER A 875 10.15 -4.17 22.05
N TYR A 876 9.79 -5.46 22.03
CA TYR A 876 8.51 -5.96 22.51
C TYR A 876 8.33 -5.61 24.00
N HIS A 877 9.33 -5.88 24.84
CA HIS A 877 9.25 -5.58 26.27
C HIS A 877 9.24 -4.09 26.58
N LEU A 878 9.91 -3.25 25.78
CA LEU A 878 9.84 -1.80 25.87
C LEU A 878 8.41 -1.28 25.59
N ALA A 879 7.79 -1.72 24.49
CA ALA A 879 6.42 -1.33 24.16
C ALA A 879 5.40 -1.86 25.19
N LEU A 880 5.59 -3.08 25.71
CA LEU A 880 4.79 -3.64 26.79
C LEU A 880 4.91 -2.82 28.09
N ALA A 881 6.13 -2.42 28.46
CA ALA A 881 6.36 -1.56 29.63
C ALA A 881 5.68 -0.20 29.47
N GLN A 882 5.69 0.40 28.27
CA GLN A 882 5.00 1.65 27.99
C GLN A 882 3.48 1.49 28.07
N LEU A 883 2.92 0.42 27.52
CA LEU A 883 1.49 0.08 27.67
C LEU A 883 1.10 -0.06 29.15
N GLN A 884 1.91 -0.76 29.94
CA GLN A 884 1.70 -0.96 31.37
C GLN A 884 1.79 0.36 32.15
N LEU A 885 2.76 1.23 31.84
CA LEU A 885 2.87 2.56 32.44
C LEU A 885 1.68 3.47 32.11
N LEU A 886 1.17 3.43 30.87
CA LEU A 886 -0.03 4.17 30.47
C LEU A 886 -1.30 3.68 31.20
N ARG A 887 -1.32 2.41 31.64
CA ARG A 887 -2.37 1.84 32.51
C ARG A 887 -2.14 2.06 34.02
N GLY A 888 -0.97 2.56 34.43
CA GLY A 888 -0.57 2.70 35.83
C GLY A 888 -0.07 1.40 36.49
N GLU A 889 0.21 0.36 35.72
CA GLU A 889 0.68 -0.96 36.19
C GLU A 889 2.21 -0.95 36.45
N HIS A 890 2.65 -0.16 37.43
CA HIS A 890 4.07 0.11 37.68
C HIS A 890 4.95 -1.13 37.93
N ASP A 891 4.44 -2.13 38.67
CA ASP A 891 5.24 -3.32 39.03
C ASP A 891 5.43 -4.27 37.84
N SER A 892 4.41 -4.37 36.99
CA SER A 892 4.46 -5.13 35.73
C SER A 892 5.42 -4.45 34.74
N ALA A 893 5.37 -3.12 34.65
CA ALA A 893 6.30 -2.33 33.83
C ALA A 893 7.77 -2.52 34.26
N GLU A 894 8.04 -2.59 35.57
CA GLU A 894 9.40 -2.85 36.08
C GLU A 894 9.92 -4.23 35.66
N ALA A 895 9.06 -5.26 35.69
CA ALA A 895 9.41 -6.60 35.23
C ALA A 895 9.72 -6.59 33.72
N SER A 896 8.86 -5.98 32.91
CA SER A 896 9.08 -5.84 31.47
C SER A 896 10.38 -5.08 31.13
N LEU A 897 10.69 -3.98 31.84
CA LEU A 897 11.93 -3.22 31.63
C LEU A 897 13.20 -4.00 32.00
N LYS A 898 13.14 -4.88 33.00
CA LYS A 898 14.26 -5.77 33.36
C LYS A 898 14.58 -6.77 32.25
N GLU A 899 13.56 -7.38 31.65
CA GLU A 899 13.74 -8.26 30.48
C GLU A 899 14.27 -7.45 29.28
N ALA A 900 13.76 -6.23 29.06
CA ALA A 900 14.21 -5.37 27.97
C ALA A 900 15.71 -5.00 28.05
N LEU A 901 16.21 -4.68 29.24
CA LEU A 901 17.64 -4.41 29.47
C LEU A 901 18.53 -5.66 29.44
N ALA A 902 18.00 -6.85 29.71
CA ALA A 902 18.78 -8.08 29.64
C ALA A 902 19.26 -8.39 28.22
N ASP A 903 18.44 -8.01 27.23
CA ASP A 903 18.71 -8.17 25.79
C ASP A 903 19.48 -6.96 25.21
N ASN A 904 19.03 -5.71 25.45
CA ASN A 904 19.69 -4.51 24.90
C ASN A 904 19.97 -3.42 25.95
N PHE A 905 20.99 -3.65 26.77
CA PHE A 905 21.47 -2.76 27.83
C PHE A 905 21.94 -1.36 27.38
N GLN A 906 22.14 -1.14 26.08
CA GLN A 906 22.63 0.12 25.50
C GLN A 906 21.51 1.01 24.91
N ASN A 907 20.29 0.48 24.72
CA ASN A 907 19.19 1.25 24.17
C ASN A 907 18.75 2.37 25.15
N PRO A 908 18.85 3.65 24.78
CA PRO A 908 18.58 4.75 25.69
C PRO A 908 17.08 4.96 25.96
N ASP A 909 16.17 4.56 25.06
CA ASP A 909 14.71 4.68 25.31
C ASP A 909 14.26 3.77 26.47
N ILE A 910 14.93 2.63 26.70
CA ILE A 910 14.66 1.76 27.86
C ILE A 910 15.07 2.45 29.17
N TRP A 911 16.24 3.12 29.17
CA TRP A 911 16.71 3.89 30.32
C TRP A 911 15.85 5.13 30.58
N ALA A 912 15.36 5.79 29.53
CA ALA A 912 14.39 6.87 29.63
C ALA A 912 13.11 6.40 30.33
N LEU A 913 12.52 5.29 29.83
CA LEU A 913 11.26 4.77 30.36
C LEU A 913 11.40 4.21 31.79
N TRP A 914 12.55 3.61 32.12
CA TRP A 914 12.88 3.20 33.48
C TRP A 914 13.05 4.41 34.41
N GLY A 915 13.75 5.47 33.97
CA GLY A 915 13.82 6.74 34.69
C GLY A 915 12.42 7.35 34.93
N HIS A 916 11.54 7.27 33.94
CA HIS A 916 10.14 7.70 34.06
C HIS A 916 9.35 6.87 35.07
N LEU A 917 9.50 5.55 35.09
CA LEU A 917 8.89 4.65 36.09
C LEU A 917 9.30 5.07 37.52
N HIS A 918 10.60 5.19 37.80
CA HIS A 918 11.09 5.61 39.13
C HIS A 918 10.62 7.02 39.50
N HIS A 919 10.63 7.96 38.55
CA HIS A 919 10.09 9.30 38.78
C HIS A 919 8.58 9.26 39.10
N THR A 920 7.79 8.36 38.51
CA THR A 920 6.37 8.21 38.86
C THR A 920 6.13 7.54 40.21
N ARG A 921 7.07 6.71 40.68
CA ARG A 921 7.05 6.11 42.03
C ARG A 921 7.58 7.04 43.14
N GLY A 922 8.41 8.03 42.78
CA GLY A 922 9.08 8.95 43.71
C GLY A 922 10.53 8.59 44.05
N ASP A 923 11.12 7.59 43.39
CA ASP A 923 12.50 7.14 43.60
C ASP A 923 13.51 8.04 42.87
N TYR A 924 13.60 9.32 43.26
CA TYR A 924 14.32 10.34 42.50
C TYR A 924 15.80 10.01 42.24
N ALA A 925 16.51 9.42 43.20
CA ALA A 925 17.93 9.04 43.03
C ALA A 925 18.14 7.96 41.95
N GLN A 926 17.22 7.00 41.81
CA GLN A 926 17.30 5.99 40.75
C GLN A 926 16.85 6.58 39.40
N ALA A 927 15.84 7.45 39.40
CA ALA A 927 15.41 8.19 38.21
C ALA A 927 16.55 9.06 37.65
N GLN A 928 17.25 9.80 38.51
CA GLN A 928 18.43 10.60 38.15
C GLN A 928 19.49 9.76 37.44
N SER A 929 19.94 8.66 38.05
CA SER A 929 20.98 7.81 37.47
C SER A 929 20.59 7.22 36.11
N CYS A 930 19.30 6.89 35.93
CA CYS A 930 18.78 6.45 34.63
C CYS A 930 18.78 7.59 33.59
N TYR A 931 18.36 8.80 33.96
CA TYR A 931 18.34 9.95 33.06
C TYR A 931 19.75 10.46 32.69
N GLU A 932 20.68 10.56 33.65
CA GLU A 932 22.10 10.88 33.39
C GLU A 932 22.66 9.90 32.35
N ARG A 933 22.50 8.59 32.59
CA ARG A 933 22.94 7.54 31.69
C ARG A 933 22.27 7.60 30.31
N THR A 934 21.03 8.03 30.24
CA THR A 934 20.31 8.20 28.96
C THR A 934 20.92 9.34 28.14
N LEU A 935 21.24 10.46 28.78
CA LEU A 935 21.81 11.65 28.15
C LEU A 935 23.32 11.53 27.84
N ASP A 936 24.02 10.60 28.48
CA ASP A 936 25.41 10.23 28.17
C ASP A 936 25.51 9.19 27.04
N SER A 937 24.38 8.72 26.49
CA SER A 937 24.34 7.82 25.34
C SER A 937 24.74 8.52 24.04
N VAL A 938 25.29 7.74 23.08
CA VAL A 938 25.63 8.20 21.73
C VAL A 938 24.41 8.17 20.79
N LEU A 939 23.33 7.50 21.19
CA LEU A 939 22.09 7.36 20.42
C LEU A 939 21.08 8.42 20.87
N ASP A 940 20.50 9.15 19.90
CA ASP A 940 19.42 10.11 20.16
C ASP A 940 18.16 9.40 20.71
N THR A 941 17.52 9.99 21.72
CA THR A 941 16.25 9.49 22.28
C THR A 941 15.04 10.19 21.70
N SER A 942 13.93 9.45 21.66
CA SER A 942 12.62 9.95 21.23
C SER A 942 12.10 11.10 22.10
N ASP A 943 12.30 11.03 23.43
CA ASP A 943 11.64 11.89 24.43
C ASP A 943 12.60 12.82 25.23
N THR A 944 13.75 13.18 24.66
CA THR A 944 14.85 13.96 25.32
C THR A 944 14.38 15.20 26.10
N HIS A 945 13.37 15.92 25.60
CA HIS A 945 12.81 17.11 26.25
C HIS A 945 12.26 16.81 27.66
N SER A 946 11.52 15.72 27.80
CA SER A 946 10.90 15.32 29.08
C SER A 946 11.95 14.92 30.12
N ILE A 947 13.04 14.29 29.64
CA ILE A 947 14.19 13.84 30.43
C ILE A 947 14.91 15.04 31.02
N PHE A 948 15.24 16.05 30.21
CA PHE A 948 15.89 17.28 30.69
C PHE A 948 15.06 18.00 31.76
N LEU A 949 13.75 18.14 31.55
CA LEU A 949 12.86 18.79 32.51
C LEU A 949 12.80 18.05 33.85
N ARG A 950 12.74 16.71 33.84
CA ARG A 950 12.69 15.88 35.05
C ARG A 950 14.04 15.83 35.76
N LEU A 951 15.13 15.56 35.06
CA LEU A 951 16.48 15.50 35.64
C LEU A 951 16.89 16.85 36.26
N GLY A 952 16.70 17.96 35.54
CA GLY A 952 16.99 19.29 36.09
C GLY A 952 16.11 19.64 37.30
N SER A 953 14.86 19.15 37.34
CA SER A 953 13.98 19.35 38.50
C SER A 953 14.41 18.52 39.70
N ILE A 954 14.98 17.32 39.51
CA ILE A 954 15.58 16.51 40.59
C ILE A 954 16.80 17.26 41.17
N TYR A 955 17.73 17.72 40.33
CA TYR A 955 18.89 18.49 40.81
C TYR A 955 18.50 19.77 41.58
N LEU A 956 17.43 20.47 41.18
CA LEU A 956 16.90 21.61 41.94
C LEU A 956 16.34 21.22 43.32
N GLN A 957 15.77 20.03 43.47
CA GLN A 957 15.24 19.52 44.75
C GLN A 957 16.37 19.04 45.68
N GLU A 958 17.42 18.44 45.12
CA GLU A 958 18.60 17.98 45.87
C GLU A 958 19.56 19.13 46.25
N GLY A 959 19.43 20.29 45.60
CA GLY A 959 20.24 21.48 45.86
C GLY A 959 21.49 21.60 44.98
N GLU A 960 21.69 20.71 44.01
CA GLU A 960 22.79 20.77 43.02
C GLU A 960 22.46 21.76 41.87
N ILE A 961 22.25 23.03 42.25
CA ILE A 961 21.72 24.07 41.36
C ILE A 961 22.62 24.32 40.14
N GLU A 962 23.94 24.17 40.26
CA GLU A 962 24.89 24.31 39.14
C GLU A 962 24.67 23.25 38.05
N LYS A 963 24.43 21.99 38.43
CA LYS A 963 24.08 20.92 37.48
C LYS A 963 22.69 21.15 36.89
N ALA A 964 21.72 21.58 37.70
CA ALA A 964 20.40 21.96 37.22
C ALA A 964 20.47 23.05 36.13
N LYS A 965 21.22 24.13 36.37
CA LYS A 965 21.51 25.20 35.40
C LYS A 965 22.10 24.64 34.11
N ALA A 966 23.10 23.76 34.20
CA ALA A 966 23.71 23.13 33.02
C ALA A 966 22.72 22.28 32.21
N VAL A 967 21.85 21.50 32.88
CA VAL A 967 20.81 20.69 32.23
C VAL A 967 19.73 21.57 31.58
N PHE A 968 19.22 22.57 32.28
CA PHE A 968 18.20 23.46 31.70
C PHE A 968 18.75 24.32 30.55
N LEU A 969 20.04 24.70 30.58
CA LEU A 969 20.69 25.33 29.43
C LEU A 969 20.76 24.41 28.19
N ARG A 970 20.92 23.09 28.37
CA ARG A 970 20.77 22.12 27.26
C ARG A 970 19.31 22.04 26.83
N ALA A 971 18.37 21.97 27.78
CA ALA A 971 16.93 21.92 27.50
C ALA A 971 16.45 23.11 26.63
N CYS A 972 16.82 24.34 26.99
CA CYS A 972 16.47 25.54 26.23
C CYS A 972 17.12 25.59 24.82
N LYS A 973 18.28 24.92 24.63
CA LYS A 973 18.93 24.82 23.31
C LYS A 973 18.27 23.81 22.38
N HIS A 974 17.84 22.67 22.91
CA HIS A 974 17.19 21.61 22.12
C HIS A 974 15.69 21.85 21.91
N SER A 975 15.00 22.34 22.94
CA SER A 975 13.54 22.39 23.02
C SER A 975 13.09 23.52 23.95
N PRO A 976 13.14 24.79 23.50
CA PRO A 976 12.77 25.93 24.33
C PRO A 976 11.26 25.96 24.60
N SER A 977 10.89 25.95 25.89
CA SER A 977 9.52 26.13 26.36
C SER A 977 9.45 27.14 27.50
N CYS A 978 8.23 27.60 27.85
CA CYS A 978 8.03 28.41 29.05
C CYS A 978 8.58 27.70 30.30
N LEU A 979 8.41 26.37 30.40
CA LEU A 979 8.85 25.61 31.55
C LEU A 979 10.38 25.44 31.60
N THR A 980 11.06 25.20 30.47
CA THR A 980 12.53 25.13 30.46
C THR A 980 13.15 26.47 30.88
N TRP A 981 12.64 27.58 30.34
CA TRP A 981 13.12 28.93 30.67
C TRP A 981 12.78 29.34 32.11
N LEU A 982 11.58 29.03 32.60
CA LEU A 982 11.21 29.22 34.01
C LEU A 982 12.15 28.44 34.93
N ARG A 983 12.38 27.16 34.65
CA ARG A 983 13.26 26.31 35.47
C ARG A 983 14.72 26.78 35.46
N LEU A 984 15.22 27.27 34.32
CA LEU A 984 16.52 27.91 34.20
C LEU A 984 16.59 29.22 35.01
N GLY A 985 15.58 30.09 34.92
CA GLY A 985 15.47 31.32 35.70
C GLY A 985 15.42 31.08 37.21
N ILE A 986 14.76 30.00 37.64
CA ILE A 986 14.78 29.54 39.04
C ILE A 986 16.20 29.14 39.46
N ALA A 987 16.93 28.40 38.62
CA ALA A 987 18.31 28.00 38.92
C ALA A 987 19.23 29.23 39.06
N TYR A 988 19.17 30.18 38.13
CA TYR A 988 19.91 31.44 38.20
C TYR A 988 19.56 32.27 39.46
N TYR A 989 18.26 32.43 39.76
CA TYR A 989 17.81 33.15 40.97
C TYR A 989 18.34 32.50 42.26
N ARG A 990 18.42 31.16 42.31
CA ARG A 990 18.96 30.42 43.45
C ARG A 990 20.49 30.49 43.56
N LEU A 991 21.21 30.76 42.46
CA LEU A 991 22.65 31.06 42.43
C LEU A 991 22.97 32.55 42.68
N GLU A 992 21.95 33.39 42.90
CA GLU A 992 22.06 34.86 43.01
C GLU A 992 22.56 35.58 41.73
N GLU A 993 22.55 34.89 40.59
CA GLU A 993 22.78 35.43 39.24
C GLU A 993 21.52 36.16 38.74
N LEU A 994 21.22 37.32 39.35
CA LEU A 994 19.92 38.00 39.19
C LEU A 994 19.65 38.56 37.78
N SER A 995 20.69 38.93 37.04
CA SER A 995 20.59 39.42 35.65
C SER A 995 20.14 38.31 34.70
N GLU A 996 20.84 37.18 34.75
CA GLU A 996 20.59 35.99 33.94
C GLU A 996 19.25 35.33 34.34
N ALA A 997 18.88 35.42 35.62
CA ALA A 997 17.56 35.02 36.10
C ALA A 997 16.44 35.88 35.48
N GLU A 998 16.63 37.20 35.40
CA GLU A 998 15.67 38.10 34.75
C GLU A 998 15.52 37.78 33.26
N GLU A 999 16.63 37.67 32.52
CA GLU A 999 16.62 37.34 31.09
C GLU A 999 15.84 36.03 30.83
N ALA A 1000 16.20 34.94 31.53
CA ALA A 1000 15.53 33.65 31.39
C ALA A 1000 14.03 33.71 31.76
N LEU A 1001 13.64 34.49 32.78
CA LEU A 1001 12.24 34.67 33.15
C LEU A 1001 11.47 35.57 32.16
N THR A 1002 12.12 36.53 31.51
CA THR A 1002 11.49 37.33 30.45
C THR A 1002 11.22 36.50 29.20
N GLU A 1003 12.13 35.60 28.81
CA GLU A 1003 11.88 34.61 27.74
C GLU A 1003 10.74 33.65 28.11
N ALA A 1004 10.69 33.16 29.35
CA ALA A 1004 9.59 32.35 29.84
C ALA A 1004 8.22 33.08 29.76
N ASN A 1005 8.20 34.38 30.06
CA ASN A 1005 7.02 35.24 30.00
C ASN A 1005 6.60 35.54 28.55
N ALA A 1006 7.56 35.69 27.62
CA ALA A 1006 7.29 35.87 26.19
C ALA A 1006 6.60 34.65 25.59
N LEU A 1007 6.98 33.43 26.01
CA LEU A 1007 6.36 32.18 25.56
C LEU A 1007 5.00 31.90 26.23
N ASN A 1008 4.83 32.20 27.53
CA ASN A 1008 3.53 32.07 28.20
C ASN A 1008 3.35 33.09 29.34
N ASN A 1009 2.72 34.21 29.00
CA ASN A 1009 2.40 35.29 29.95
C ASN A 1009 1.27 34.97 30.95
N ARG A 1010 0.64 33.79 30.86
CA ARG A 1010 -0.36 33.32 31.83
C ARG A 1010 0.24 32.47 32.95
N ASN A 1011 1.53 32.11 32.89
CA ASN A 1011 2.17 31.28 33.91
C ASN A 1011 2.37 32.09 35.22
N PRO A 1012 1.71 31.74 36.34
CA PRO A 1012 1.81 32.51 37.58
C PRO A 1012 3.16 32.36 38.28
N GLU A 1013 3.89 31.25 38.09
CA GLU A 1013 5.22 31.09 38.69
C GLU A 1013 6.23 32.06 38.07
N VAL A 1014 6.17 32.28 36.74
CA VAL A 1014 7.05 33.24 36.05
C VAL A 1014 6.90 34.64 36.64
N TRP A 1015 5.67 35.12 36.80
CA TRP A 1015 5.39 36.41 37.43
C TRP A 1015 5.82 36.46 38.91
N GLY A 1016 5.69 35.35 39.65
CA GLY A 1016 6.17 35.23 41.02
C GLY A 1016 7.70 35.36 41.13
N TYR A 1017 8.45 34.66 40.28
CA TYR A 1017 9.91 34.76 40.27
C TYR A 1017 10.42 36.10 39.72
N LEU A 1018 9.75 36.70 38.73
CA LEU A 1018 10.04 38.08 38.31
C LEU A 1018 9.84 39.07 39.47
N SER A 1019 8.77 38.91 40.27
CA SER A 1019 8.60 39.71 41.49
C SER A 1019 9.75 39.54 42.47
N LEU A 1020 10.25 38.31 42.68
CA LEU A 1020 11.41 38.05 43.56
C LEU A 1020 12.70 38.72 43.06
N VAL A 1021 12.97 38.65 41.76
CA VAL A 1021 14.14 39.30 41.14
C VAL A 1021 14.04 40.83 41.24
N CYS A 1022 12.87 41.42 40.96
CA CYS A 1022 12.64 42.85 41.15
C CYS A 1022 12.77 43.29 42.63
N LEU A 1023 12.34 42.47 43.59
CA LEU A 1023 12.55 42.76 45.03
C LEU A 1023 14.03 42.75 45.41
N ARG A 1024 14.79 41.72 45.00
CA ARG A 1024 16.23 41.61 45.29
C ARG A 1024 17.07 42.70 44.59
N THR A 1025 16.69 43.13 43.39
CA THR A 1025 17.34 44.24 42.66
C THR A 1025 16.87 45.64 43.11
N GLY A 1026 15.89 45.72 44.03
CA GLY A 1026 15.38 46.99 44.57
C GLY A 1026 14.36 47.73 43.69
N ARG A 1027 13.90 47.12 42.58
CA ARG A 1027 12.92 47.68 41.63
C ARG A 1027 11.48 47.51 42.13
N LYS A 1028 11.14 48.25 43.18
CA LYS A 1028 9.91 48.08 43.97
C LYS A 1028 8.59 48.18 43.17
N LEU A 1029 8.51 49.09 42.19
CA LEU A 1029 7.28 49.29 41.39
C LEU A 1029 7.01 48.11 40.45
N GLU A 1030 8.07 47.59 39.81
CA GLU A 1030 7.99 46.42 38.93
C GLU A 1030 7.66 45.15 39.74
N ALA A 1031 8.25 45.00 40.92
CA ALA A 1031 7.92 43.90 41.84
C ALA A 1031 6.43 43.85 42.19
N GLU A 1032 5.81 44.99 42.52
CA GLU A 1032 4.38 45.04 42.84
C GLU A 1032 3.50 44.73 41.63
N GLN A 1033 3.88 45.20 40.44
CA GLN A 1033 3.16 44.87 39.20
C GLN A 1033 3.23 43.37 38.91
N SER A 1034 4.43 42.79 38.94
CA SER A 1034 4.65 41.35 38.76
C SER A 1034 3.89 40.50 39.79
N TYR A 1035 3.90 40.90 41.07
CA TYR A 1035 3.11 40.23 42.10
C TYR A 1035 1.60 40.31 41.85
N LYS A 1036 1.07 41.47 41.44
CA LYS A 1036 -0.36 41.62 41.06
C LYS A 1036 -0.72 40.75 39.87
N TYR A 1037 0.17 40.59 38.88
CA TYR A 1037 -0.04 39.66 37.78
C TYR A 1037 0.04 38.19 38.23
N ALA A 1038 0.97 37.81 39.11
CA ALA A 1038 1.04 36.46 39.67
C ALA A 1038 -0.26 36.08 40.40
N MET A 1039 -0.80 36.97 41.23
CA MET A 1039 -2.08 36.75 41.92
C MET A 1039 -3.27 36.75 40.96
N LYS A 1040 -3.27 37.61 39.93
CA LYS A 1040 -4.31 37.62 38.87
C LYS A 1040 -4.32 36.33 38.04
N MET A 1041 -3.14 35.74 37.80
CA MET A 1041 -2.98 34.44 37.14
C MET A 1041 -3.10 33.26 38.13
N ASN A 1042 -3.58 33.51 39.35
CA ASN A 1042 -3.87 32.51 40.38
C ASN A 1042 -2.64 31.69 40.82
N LEU A 1043 -1.59 32.37 41.29
CA LEU A 1043 -0.45 31.71 41.93
C LEU A 1043 -0.88 30.92 43.19
N GLN A 1044 -0.84 29.59 43.11
CA GLN A 1044 -1.21 28.67 44.19
C GLN A 1044 -0.01 28.16 45.04
N LYS A 1045 1.23 28.44 44.61
CA LYS A 1045 2.43 27.82 45.20
C LYS A 1045 2.83 28.48 46.52
N GLU A 1046 2.39 27.89 47.63
CA GLU A 1046 2.56 28.42 49.00
C GLU A 1046 4.02 28.79 49.33
N SER A 1047 4.99 27.95 48.97
CA SER A 1047 6.42 28.22 49.25
C SER A 1047 6.97 29.45 48.51
N LEU A 1048 6.46 29.72 47.30
CA LEU A 1048 6.82 30.91 46.52
C LEU A 1048 6.14 32.16 47.08
N LEU A 1049 4.87 32.06 47.49
CA LEU A 1049 4.15 33.15 48.15
C LEU A 1049 4.80 33.54 49.49
N GLN A 1050 5.21 32.57 50.30
CA GLN A 1050 5.95 32.80 51.55
C GLN A 1050 7.27 33.54 51.28
N GLU A 1051 8.08 33.08 50.33
CA GLU A 1051 9.36 33.74 49.99
C GLU A 1051 9.14 35.19 49.49
N ILE A 1052 8.10 35.42 48.68
CA ILE A 1052 7.72 36.77 48.24
C ILE A 1052 7.33 37.65 49.44
N HIS A 1053 6.49 37.15 50.34
CA HIS A 1053 6.06 37.91 51.52
C HIS A 1053 7.20 38.22 52.50
N ASP A 1054 8.11 37.28 52.72
CA ASP A 1054 9.29 37.50 53.56
C ASP A 1054 10.17 38.61 52.99
N LEU A 1055 10.41 38.63 51.68
CA LEU A 1055 11.18 39.68 51.01
C LEU A 1055 10.41 41.02 50.95
N GLN A 1056 9.10 41.02 50.72
CA GLN A 1056 8.25 42.22 50.85
C GLN A 1056 8.36 42.84 52.25
N SER A 1057 8.32 42.02 53.30
CA SER A 1057 8.46 42.48 54.69
C SER A 1057 9.85 43.09 54.95
N ARG A 1058 10.91 42.48 54.40
CA ARG A 1058 12.30 42.90 54.57
C ARG A 1058 12.64 44.20 53.84
N PHE A 1059 12.08 44.41 52.64
CA PHE A 1059 12.28 45.62 51.83
C PHE A 1059 11.22 46.71 52.05
N GLY A 1060 10.22 46.44 52.89
CA GLY A 1060 9.24 47.40 53.39
C GLY A 1060 8.26 47.91 52.33
N PHE A 1061 7.72 47.02 51.48
CA PHE A 1061 6.77 47.40 50.44
C PHE A 1061 5.78 46.28 50.09
N GLY A 1062 4.51 46.64 49.85
CA GLY A 1062 3.45 45.70 49.50
C GLY A 1062 2.96 44.87 50.69
N ASN A 1063 2.12 45.44 51.56
CA ASN A 1063 1.36 44.65 52.53
C ASN A 1063 0.06 44.18 51.84
N PRO A 1064 -0.24 42.87 51.73
CA PRO A 1064 -1.50 42.38 51.14
C PRO A 1064 -2.78 42.74 51.93
N SER A 1065 -2.64 43.48 53.04
CA SER A 1065 -3.73 43.95 53.90
C SER A 1065 -4.30 45.34 53.54
N PHE A 1066 -3.85 45.99 52.46
CA PHE A 1066 -4.22 47.36 52.07
C PHE A 1066 -4.56 47.50 50.58
#